data_AF-A0A517VFW3-F1
#
_entry.id   AF-A0A517VFW3-F1
#
_cell.length_a   1.000
_cell.length_b   1.000
_cell.length_c   1.000
_cell.angle_alpha   90.00
_cell.angle_beta   90.00
_cell.angle_gamma   90.00
#
_symmetry.space_group_name_H-M   'P 1'
#
loop_
_entity.id
_entity.type
_entity.pdbx_description
1 polymer ?
#
loop_
_entity_poly.entity_id
_entity_poly.type
_entity_poly.pdbx_seq_one_letter_code
_entity_poly.pdbx_strand_id
1 'polypeptide(L)'
;MPLNRRDFVQAMLGAPLAVTVSLTQSRKVTAETESVGEVSIPEIHEGEDLYSYIDRRRGGFDPVLYRQLLGAANEFKEGDQMIGVAAADQPSQLNARSLLTNTRIKDINAHPVYQDNLTEYITPAKAVSTASRTIETVGDLKQFLLTENEAIIKQISQQLSSDVIGCVVKLMSQQELITVGSKIFNSLPGSQIGAKGYLGARIQPNSPTDNPDDIFWQVLDGWSYAVGDVVLGTNPVSSEPESVAAIELVLRDLLVTFGIDHVLPHCVLSHIDVQAEVERRSPGSTALWFQSIAGSDAANQTFDIDLKKMRDYARSRTGQYALYFETGQGADFTNGHSHGFDMVLHESRKYGFARALTREVATAQQASGREPAPWVHLNDVAGFIGPEVFRSREQLVRCCLEDIVMGKLHGLTIGLDVCSTLHMDVSLHDLDWCLDQIMPANPAYLMALPTKIDPMLGYLTTGFQDHVRIREKFGYRVNDALWSFFQELNVIDSQGKPTGNFGNPLYVYLQYRRKKGDTRGEEIILNEGRLQMNEVRSRGLFLAEGFGKTQAELAPALKIQIDQIYDDAKKSIWAELTPVFVASVPEVLPVETNSSDRLEYILHPTTGEQLSEPSVKSIRSLRESYLNKFNVQIVISDGLNALSIMQEGHLDPFLSLLRQELKSAGFSTADRNIIVRSGRVRAGYQVGELLFGGLSGNRAILHIIGERPGTGHRTFSVYMTSPDGSLWGKAGQVDHNITRVVSGVAATALKPETAARDTVRILQQMNAG
;
A
#
# COMPACT_ATOMS: atom_id res chain seq x y z
N MET A 1 -23.19 22.83 -11.50
CA MET A 1 -22.28 23.92 -11.06
C MET A 1 -20.89 23.32 -10.98
N PRO A 2 -19.84 24.01 -11.46
CA PRO A 2 -18.49 23.45 -11.43
C PRO A 2 -18.03 23.33 -9.98
N LEU A 3 -17.67 22.11 -9.58
CA LEU A 3 -17.20 21.77 -8.25
C LEU A 3 -15.87 22.50 -7.96
N ASN A 4 -15.76 22.97 -6.72
CA ASN A 4 -14.74 23.91 -6.27
C ASN A 4 -13.44 23.17 -5.91
N ARG A 5 -12.32 23.87 -6.02
CA ARG A 5 -10.91 23.51 -5.76
C ARG A 5 -10.60 22.85 -4.40
N ARG A 6 -11.61 22.67 -3.53
CA ARG A 6 -11.52 22.04 -2.21
C ARG A 6 -11.37 20.52 -2.26
N ASP A 7 -11.98 19.86 -3.26
CA ASP A 7 -11.99 18.39 -3.36
C ASP A 7 -10.68 17.84 -3.97
N PHE A 8 -9.91 18.72 -4.62
CA PHE A 8 -8.61 18.49 -5.25
C PHE A 8 -7.49 18.06 -4.27
N VAL A 9 -7.63 18.44 -2.99
CA VAL A 9 -6.84 18.05 -1.79
C VAL A 9 -6.73 16.56 -1.53
N GLN A 10 -7.90 15.96 -1.44
CA GLN A 10 -8.05 14.74 -0.66
C GLN A 10 -7.61 13.51 -1.45
N ALA A 11 -7.57 13.57 -2.79
CA ALA A 11 -7.25 12.44 -3.65
C ALA A 11 -5.74 12.18 -3.86
N MET A 12 -4.87 13.19 -3.69
CA MET A 12 -3.43 13.12 -4.01
C MET A 12 -2.58 12.34 -3.00
N LEU A 13 -3.04 12.19 -1.76
CA LEU A 13 -2.35 11.44 -0.72
C LEU A 13 -2.90 10.00 -0.62
N GLY A 14 -3.53 9.48 -1.68
CA GLY A 14 -4.30 8.22 -1.65
C GLY A 14 -3.64 6.99 -2.26
N ALA A 15 -2.37 7.05 -2.69
CA ALA A 15 -1.61 5.91 -3.22
C ALA A 15 -0.10 6.10 -2.90
N PRO A 16 0.67 5.05 -2.65
CA PRO A 16 0.77 4.49 -1.31
C PRO A 16 1.92 5.08 -0.45
N LEU A 17 2.31 6.34 -0.69
CA LEU A 17 3.20 7.09 0.24
C LEU A 17 2.51 7.52 1.56
N ALA A 18 1.24 7.12 1.74
CA ALA A 18 0.32 7.58 2.76
C ALA A 18 -0.14 6.50 3.74
N VAL A 19 0.74 5.58 4.12
CA VAL A 19 0.45 4.63 5.22
C VAL A 19 0.61 5.28 6.62
N THR A 20 0.35 6.58 6.71
CA THR A 20 0.11 7.27 7.98
C THR A 20 -1.20 8.07 7.94
N VAL A 21 -2.03 7.83 6.92
CA VAL A 21 -3.24 8.61 6.62
C VAL A 21 -4.50 7.83 6.98
N SER A 22 -4.77 7.75 8.29
CA SER A 22 -6.02 8.22 8.89
C SER A 22 -6.02 7.89 10.37
N LEU A 23 -6.39 8.80 11.23
CA LEU A 23 -6.73 8.47 12.62
C LEU A 23 -7.53 9.68 13.03
N THR A 24 -8.77 9.81 12.56
CA THR A 24 -9.79 10.69 13.16
C THR A 24 -11.12 10.69 12.39
N GLN A 25 -11.98 9.73 12.71
CA GLN A 25 -13.38 10.04 13.02
C GLN A 25 -13.80 9.35 14.32
N SER A 26 -13.27 9.82 15.45
CA SER A 26 -13.82 9.50 16.77
C SER A 26 -14.43 10.77 17.36
N ARG A 27 -15.70 11.02 17.02
CA ARG A 27 -16.52 11.93 17.82
C ARG A 27 -16.85 11.22 19.15
N LYS A 28 -16.24 11.70 20.23
CA LYS A 28 -16.62 11.46 21.63
C LYS A 28 -17.06 10.03 21.93
N VAL A 29 -16.12 9.10 21.89
CA VAL A 29 -16.06 8.11 22.97
C VAL A 29 -14.91 8.59 23.84
N THR A 30 -15.16 8.70 25.14
CA THR A 30 -14.15 8.92 26.16
C THR A 30 -12.92 8.09 25.81
N ALA A 31 -11.77 8.76 25.66
CA ALA A 31 -10.47 8.10 25.70
C ALA A 31 -10.28 7.58 27.12
N GLU A 32 -10.96 6.49 27.45
CA GLU A 32 -10.37 5.46 28.27
C GLU A 32 -9.37 4.75 27.36
N THR A 33 -8.19 5.35 27.22
CA THR A 33 -6.97 4.55 27.08
C THR A 33 -6.77 3.82 28.40
N GLU A 34 -7.63 2.84 28.69
CA GLU A 34 -7.21 1.73 29.53
C GLU A 34 -6.04 1.09 28.79
N SER A 35 -4.95 0.83 29.50
CA SER A 35 -3.85 0.03 28.97
C SER A 35 -4.44 -1.28 28.42
N VAL A 36 -4.46 -1.44 27.09
CA VAL A 36 -5.05 -2.62 26.49
C VAL A 36 -4.06 -3.76 26.67
N GLY A 37 -4.24 -4.51 27.76
CA GLY A 37 -3.51 -5.73 28.00
C GLY A 37 -3.88 -6.79 26.96
N GLU A 38 -2.97 -7.69 26.69
CA GLU A 38 -3.21 -8.84 25.82
C GLU A 38 -4.35 -9.73 26.38
N VAL A 39 -5.00 -10.49 25.50
CA VAL A 39 -6.19 -11.27 25.84
C VAL A 39 -5.80 -12.58 26.53
N SER A 40 -6.06 -12.67 27.83
CA SER A 40 -5.82 -13.88 28.63
C SER A 40 -7.06 -14.78 28.70
N ILE A 41 -6.89 -16.06 28.35
CA ILE A 41 -7.94 -17.08 28.34
C ILE A 41 -7.40 -18.30 29.11
N PRO A 42 -7.43 -18.29 30.46
CA PRO A 42 -6.69 -19.26 31.26
C PRO A 42 -7.33 -20.66 31.28
N GLU A 43 -8.66 -20.75 31.14
CA GLU A 43 -9.40 -22.00 31.25
C GLU A 43 -10.60 -22.03 30.30
N ILE A 44 -10.87 -23.20 29.72
CA ILE A 44 -12.06 -23.49 28.90
C ILE A 44 -12.64 -24.84 29.34
N HIS A 45 -13.94 -25.04 29.12
CA HIS A 45 -14.56 -26.35 29.31
C HIS A 45 -14.46 -27.21 28.04
N GLU A 46 -14.50 -28.54 28.18
CA GLU A 46 -14.49 -29.45 27.04
C GLU A 46 -15.72 -29.21 26.14
N GLY A 47 -15.49 -29.03 24.83
CA GLY A 47 -16.54 -28.75 23.86
C GLY A 47 -17.15 -27.35 23.95
N GLU A 48 -16.61 -26.46 24.80
CA GLU A 48 -17.09 -25.08 24.93
C GLU A 48 -16.84 -24.30 23.63
N ASP A 49 -17.83 -23.51 23.21
CA ASP A 49 -17.72 -22.58 22.08
C ASP A 49 -17.57 -21.13 22.57
N LEU A 50 -17.31 -20.21 21.63
CA LEU A 50 -17.11 -18.80 21.96
C LEU A 50 -18.29 -18.20 22.74
N TYR A 51 -19.53 -18.53 22.35
CA TYR A 51 -20.73 -17.96 22.94
C TYR A 51 -20.96 -18.48 24.36
N SER A 52 -20.77 -19.77 24.59
CA SER A 52 -20.87 -20.41 25.91
C SER A 52 -19.80 -19.87 26.86
N TYR A 53 -18.57 -19.68 26.35
CA TYR A 53 -17.50 -19.06 27.12
C TYR A 53 -17.84 -17.62 27.52
N ILE A 54 -18.31 -16.81 26.57
CA ILE A 54 -18.69 -15.42 26.82
C ILE A 54 -19.84 -15.36 27.85
N ASP A 55 -20.88 -16.17 27.67
CA ASP A 55 -22.02 -16.24 28.59
C ASP A 55 -21.58 -16.64 30.00
N ARG A 56 -20.71 -17.64 30.13
CA ARG A 56 -20.14 -18.05 31.42
C ARG A 56 -19.32 -16.94 32.09
N ARG A 57 -18.58 -16.15 31.32
CA ARG A 57 -17.68 -15.09 31.86
C ARG A 57 -18.38 -13.75 32.10
N ARG A 58 -19.45 -13.45 31.36
CA ARG A 58 -20.11 -12.12 31.36
C ARG A 58 -21.61 -12.16 31.67
N GLY A 59 -22.23 -13.33 31.74
CA GLY A 59 -23.67 -13.50 31.98
C GLY A 59 -24.55 -13.14 30.77
N GLY A 60 -23.97 -13.10 29.57
CA GLY A 60 -24.63 -12.78 28.31
C GLY A 60 -23.61 -12.43 27.22
N PHE A 61 -24.08 -12.27 25.98
CA PHE A 61 -23.20 -11.91 24.86
C PHE A 61 -22.54 -10.54 25.08
N ASP A 62 -21.21 -10.52 25.06
CA ASP A 62 -20.36 -9.33 25.15
C ASP A 62 -19.60 -9.17 23.82
N PRO A 63 -19.92 -8.15 23.00
CA PRO A 63 -19.29 -7.96 21.70
C PRO A 63 -17.81 -7.53 21.80
N VAL A 64 -17.37 -6.96 22.92
CA VAL A 64 -15.95 -6.64 23.13
C VAL A 64 -15.17 -7.94 23.35
N LEU A 65 -15.63 -8.76 24.29
CA LEU A 65 -15.00 -10.07 24.54
C LEU A 65 -15.05 -10.97 23.32
N TYR A 66 -16.15 -10.96 22.55
CA TYR A 66 -16.25 -11.71 21.29
C TYR A 66 -15.12 -11.36 20.31
N ARG A 67 -14.91 -10.07 20.05
CA ARG A 67 -13.84 -9.60 19.14
C ARG A 67 -12.46 -9.93 19.69
N GLN A 68 -12.25 -9.80 20.99
CA GLN A 68 -10.99 -10.19 21.66
C GLN A 68 -10.70 -11.68 21.50
N LEU A 69 -11.68 -12.56 21.68
CA LEU A 69 -11.49 -14.00 21.51
C LEU A 69 -11.22 -14.38 20.04
N LEU A 70 -11.87 -13.72 19.08
CA LEU A 70 -11.61 -13.91 17.65
C LEU A 70 -10.20 -13.46 17.25
N GLY A 71 -9.73 -12.33 17.80
CA GLY A 71 -8.37 -11.85 17.60
C GLY A 71 -7.34 -12.76 18.26
N ALA A 72 -7.60 -13.23 19.48
CA ALA A 72 -6.70 -14.11 20.23
C ALA A 72 -6.49 -15.46 19.54
N ALA A 73 -7.38 -15.87 18.63
CA ALA A 73 -7.22 -17.08 17.83
C ALA A 73 -6.21 -16.92 16.67
N ASN A 74 -5.77 -15.70 16.32
CA ASN A 74 -4.75 -15.47 15.30
C ASN A 74 -3.37 -16.00 15.72
N GLU A 75 -2.54 -16.33 14.73
CA GLU A 75 -1.10 -16.27 14.92
C GLU A 75 -0.66 -14.84 15.24
N PHE A 76 0.32 -14.68 16.13
CA PHE A 76 0.74 -13.38 16.64
C PHE A 76 1.18 -12.41 15.53
N LYS A 77 0.59 -11.22 15.53
CA LYS A 77 0.92 -10.08 14.67
C LYS A 77 1.01 -8.80 15.50
N GLU A 78 1.94 -7.93 15.18
CA GLU A 78 2.16 -6.67 15.92
C GLU A 78 0.92 -5.77 15.88
N GLY A 79 0.27 -5.68 14.72
CA GLY A 79 -0.94 -4.86 14.57
C GLY A 79 -2.10 -5.32 15.46
N ASP A 80 -2.25 -6.64 15.65
CA ASP A 80 -3.29 -7.21 16.53
C ASP A 80 -2.96 -6.95 18.01
N GLN A 81 -1.68 -6.95 18.38
CA GLN A 81 -1.24 -6.60 19.73
C GLN A 81 -1.48 -5.11 20.01
N MET A 82 -1.18 -4.23 19.03
CA MET A 82 -1.32 -2.79 19.19
C MET A 82 -2.77 -2.33 19.39
N ILE A 83 -3.74 -3.07 18.84
CA ILE A 83 -5.17 -2.85 19.09
C ILE A 83 -5.72 -3.70 20.25
N GLY A 84 -4.87 -4.49 20.90
CA GLY A 84 -5.17 -5.27 22.10
C GLY A 84 -6.13 -6.43 21.92
N VAL A 85 -6.07 -7.09 20.76
CA VAL A 85 -6.83 -8.31 20.48
C VAL A 85 -5.94 -9.55 20.34
N ALA A 86 -4.62 -9.40 20.38
CA ALA A 86 -3.69 -10.53 20.42
C ALA A 86 -3.82 -11.33 21.74
N ALA A 87 -3.59 -12.63 21.67
CA ALA A 87 -3.51 -13.48 22.86
C ALA A 87 -2.30 -13.11 23.73
N ALA A 88 -2.47 -13.14 25.05
CA ALA A 88 -1.41 -12.86 26.02
C ALA A 88 -0.29 -13.89 26.03
N ASP A 89 -0.63 -15.13 25.67
CA ASP A 89 0.29 -16.24 25.67
C ASP A 89 -0.21 -17.36 24.76
N GLN A 90 0.67 -18.32 24.50
CA GLN A 90 0.36 -19.48 23.66
C GLN A 90 -0.82 -20.33 24.23
N PRO A 91 -0.93 -20.58 25.55
CA PRO A 91 -2.12 -21.24 26.11
C PRO A 91 -3.43 -20.50 25.80
N SER A 92 -3.46 -19.18 25.95
CA SER A 92 -4.64 -18.36 25.63
C SER A 92 -4.99 -18.45 24.14
N GLN A 93 -3.99 -18.41 23.26
CA GLN A 93 -4.20 -18.58 21.82
C GLN A 93 -4.80 -19.95 21.48
N LEU A 94 -4.27 -21.03 22.07
CA LEU A 94 -4.78 -22.39 21.88
C LEU A 94 -6.22 -22.52 22.39
N ASN A 95 -6.51 -21.92 23.54
CA ASN A 95 -7.86 -21.89 24.09
C ASN A 95 -8.83 -21.12 23.19
N ALA A 96 -8.45 -19.95 22.69
CA ALA A 96 -9.24 -19.20 21.70
C ALA A 96 -9.55 -20.04 20.45
N ARG A 97 -8.54 -20.75 19.92
CA ARG A 97 -8.70 -21.63 18.76
C ARG A 97 -9.61 -22.82 19.05
N SER A 98 -9.54 -23.39 20.25
CA SER A 98 -10.44 -24.46 20.70
C SER A 98 -11.89 -23.99 20.75
N LEU A 99 -12.15 -22.84 21.39
CA LEU A 99 -13.48 -22.22 21.42
C LEU A 99 -14.02 -21.94 20.01
N LEU A 100 -13.18 -21.36 19.15
CA LEU A 100 -13.56 -21.06 17.76
C LEU A 100 -13.82 -22.33 16.95
N THR A 101 -13.06 -23.41 17.18
CA THR A 101 -13.26 -24.71 16.52
C THR A 101 -14.66 -25.26 16.77
N ASN A 102 -15.15 -25.16 18.01
CA ASN A 102 -16.48 -25.65 18.40
C ASN A 102 -17.63 -24.70 18.04
N THR A 103 -17.31 -23.47 17.63
CA THR A 103 -18.31 -22.43 17.35
C THR A 103 -19.09 -22.75 16.08
N ARG A 104 -20.41 -22.63 16.15
CA ARG A 104 -21.30 -22.90 15.00
C ARG A 104 -21.26 -21.74 14.00
N ILE A 105 -21.22 -22.08 12.72
CA ILE A 105 -21.20 -21.12 11.60
C ILE A 105 -22.44 -20.21 11.62
N LYS A 106 -23.61 -20.79 11.94
CA LYS A 106 -24.85 -20.02 12.04
C LYS A 106 -24.80 -18.93 13.10
N ASP A 107 -24.06 -19.15 14.19
CA ASP A 107 -24.01 -18.22 15.30
C ASP A 107 -23.07 -17.05 14.94
N ILE A 108 -21.94 -17.32 14.27
CA ILE A 108 -21.06 -16.29 13.66
C ILE A 108 -21.85 -15.42 12.67
N ASN A 109 -22.64 -16.04 11.78
CA ASN A 109 -23.46 -15.27 10.83
C ASN A 109 -24.56 -14.44 11.51
N ALA A 110 -25.07 -14.89 12.66
CA ALA A 110 -26.08 -14.16 13.43
C ALA A 110 -25.48 -12.99 14.24
N HIS A 111 -24.18 -13.03 14.54
CA HIS A 111 -23.46 -11.98 15.26
C HIS A 111 -22.19 -11.61 14.48
N PRO A 112 -22.33 -10.87 13.36
CA PRO A 112 -21.16 -10.45 12.60
C PRO A 112 -20.20 -9.67 13.50
N VAL A 113 -18.90 -9.78 13.21
CA VAL A 113 -17.84 -9.14 14.01
C VAL A 113 -18.03 -7.63 14.14
N TYR A 114 -18.62 -7.02 13.11
CA TYR A 114 -18.97 -5.61 13.04
C TYR A 114 -20.19 -5.41 12.14
N GLN A 115 -21.06 -4.45 12.50
CA GLN A 115 -22.28 -4.14 11.76
C GLN A 115 -22.19 -2.74 11.15
N ASP A 116 -22.16 -2.68 9.83
CA ASP A 116 -22.25 -1.47 9.01
C ASP A 116 -22.96 -1.79 7.67
N ASN A 117 -23.11 -0.81 6.78
CA ASN A 117 -23.77 -1.08 5.49
C ASN A 117 -22.94 -2.05 4.64
N LEU A 118 -21.61 -2.05 4.81
CA LEU A 118 -20.74 -2.99 4.12
C LEU A 118 -21.06 -4.42 4.52
N THR A 119 -21.26 -4.70 5.82
CA THR A 119 -21.69 -6.03 6.31
C THR A 119 -22.95 -6.50 5.60
N GLU A 120 -23.98 -5.66 5.52
CA GLU A 120 -25.24 -6.00 4.83
C GLU A 120 -25.02 -6.29 3.34
N TYR A 121 -24.14 -5.52 2.69
CA TYR A 121 -23.83 -5.66 1.28
C TYR A 121 -23.04 -6.93 0.94
N ILE A 122 -22.11 -7.34 1.79
CA ILE A 122 -21.23 -8.50 1.55
C ILE A 122 -21.80 -9.83 2.07
N THR A 123 -22.83 -9.77 2.91
CA THR A 123 -23.48 -10.95 3.49
C THR A 123 -24.10 -11.81 2.38
N PRO A 124 -23.76 -13.10 2.27
CA PRO A 124 -24.35 -14.00 1.27
C PRO A 124 -25.87 -14.13 1.44
N ALA A 125 -26.61 -14.17 0.33
CA ALA A 125 -28.06 -14.26 0.32
C ALA A 125 -28.64 -15.64 0.71
N LYS A 126 -27.79 -16.67 0.87
CA LYS A 126 -28.23 -18.05 1.14
C LYS A 126 -27.44 -18.64 2.32
N ALA A 127 -28.14 -19.40 3.17
CA ALA A 127 -27.51 -20.19 4.23
C ALA A 127 -26.59 -21.27 3.63
N VAL A 128 -25.46 -21.52 4.30
CA VAL A 128 -24.49 -22.55 3.91
C VAL A 128 -25.14 -23.93 3.95
N SER A 129 -25.22 -24.63 2.83
CA SER A 129 -25.76 -25.99 2.76
C SER A 129 -25.03 -26.84 1.72
N THR A 130 -24.88 -28.13 2.02
CA THR A 130 -24.50 -29.16 1.04
C THR A 130 -25.54 -30.28 1.05
N ALA A 131 -25.66 -31.01 -0.06
CA ALA A 131 -26.63 -32.09 -0.19
C ALA A 131 -26.25 -33.37 0.60
N SER A 132 -25.00 -33.50 1.06
CA SER A 132 -24.45 -34.78 1.52
C SER A 132 -23.64 -34.74 2.82
N ARG A 133 -23.34 -33.55 3.38
CA ARG A 133 -22.48 -33.42 4.57
C ARG A 133 -22.93 -32.24 5.44
N THR A 134 -23.10 -32.48 6.74
CA THR A 134 -23.44 -31.41 7.68
C THR A 134 -22.16 -30.68 8.08
N ILE A 135 -22.07 -29.39 7.75
CA ILE A 135 -21.01 -28.49 8.20
C ILE A 135 -21.67 -27.56 9.23
N GLU A 136 -21.46 -27.83 10.51
CA GLU A 136 -22.12 -27.05 11.58
C GLU A 136 -21.16 -26.04 12.21
N THR A 137 -19.91 -26.45 12.43
CA THR A 137 -18.89 -25.67 13.14
C THR A 137 -17.78 -25.16 12.22
N VAL A 138 -16.99 -24.19 12.71
CA VAL A 138 -15.77 -23.75 12.02
C VAL A 138 -14.75 -24.89 11.92
N GLY A 139 -14.69 -25.77 12.92
CA GLY A 139 -13.89 -27.00 12.88
C GLY A 139 -14.30 -27.95 11.75
N ASP A 140 -15.60 -28.18 11.57
CA ASP A 140 -16.12 -28.97 10.45
C ASP A 140 -15.74 -28.36 9.11
N LEU A 141 -15.84 -27.03 8.98
CA LEU A 141 -15.46 -26.32 7.77
C LEU A 141 -13.96 -26.44 7.48
N LYS A 142 -13.09 -26.30 8.50
CA LYS A 142 -11.65 -26.54 8.35
C LYS A 142 -11.41 -27.94 7.79
N GLN A 143 -12.02 -28.96 8.40
CA GLN A 143 -11.79 -30.34 7.97
C GLN A 143 -12.37 -30.64 6.58
N PHE A 144 -13.51 -30.05 6.25
CA PHE A 144 -14.08 -30.08 4.90
C PHE A 144 -13.10 -29.48 3.88
N LEU A 145 -12.57 -28.28 4.15
CA LEU A 145 -11.62 -27.60 3.26
C LEU A 145 -10.31 -28.38 3.08
N LEU A 146 -9.86 -29.13 4.08
CA LEU A 146 -8.66 -29.97 3.98
C LEU A 146 -8.90 -31.25 3.19
N THR A 147 -10.07 -31.88 3.34
CA THR A 147 -10.35 -33.21 2.77
C THR A 147 -10.99 -33.21 1.39
N GLU A 148 -11.82 -32.21 1.09
CA GLU A 148 -12.59 -32.17 -0.16
C GLU A 148 -11.78 -31.63 -1.35
N ASN A 149 -12.27 -31.93 -2.55
CA ASN A 149 -11.71 -31.43 -3.81
C ASN A 149 -12.26 -30.04 -4.19
N GLU A 150 -11.61 -29.40 -5.15
CA GLU A 150 -11.93 -28.04 -5.59
C GLU A 150 -13.40 -27.86 -6.01
N ALA A 151 -13.95 -28.80 -6.79
CA ALA A 151 -15.30 -28.69 -7.32
C ALA A 151 -16.35 -28.65 -6.19
N ILE A 152 -16.16 -29.47 -5.16
CA ILE A 152 -17.05 -29.53 -3.99
C ILE A 152 -16.86 -28.28 -3.11
N ILE A 153 -15.62 -27.82 -2.91
CA ILE A 153 -15.33 -26.58 -2.16
C ILE A 153 -16.01 -25.37 -2.82
N LYS A 154 -15.95 -25.26 -4.16
CA LYS A 154 -16.56 -24.18 -4.94
C LYS A 154 -18.09 -24.09 -4.80
N GLN A 155 -18.77 -25.20 -4.47
CA GLN A 155 -20.22 -25.19 -4.26
C GLN A 155 -20.63 -24.39 -3.02
N ILE A 156 -19.79 -24.36 -1.97
CA ILE A 156 -20.10 -23.66 -0.73
C ILE A 156 -19.43 -22.28 -0.60
N SER A 157 -18.32 -22.02 -1.31
CA SER A 157 -17.52 -20.80 -1.08
C SER A 157 -18.32 -19.51 -1.34
N GLN A 158 -19.26 -19.56 -2.30
CA GLN A 158 -20.17 -18.44 -2.59
C GLN A 158 -21.21 -18.17 -1.48
N GLN A 159 -21.40 -19.12 -0.57
CA GLN A 159 -22.34 -19.07 0.55
C GLN A 159 -21.65 -18.69 1.87
N LEU A 160 -20.30 -18.72 1.92
CA LEU A 160 -19.54 -18.34 3.10
C LEU A 160 -19.50 -16.81 3.24
N SER A 161 -19.77 -16.33 4.46
CA SER A 161 -19.56 -14.94 4.84
C SER A 161 -18.07 -14.66 5.05
N SER A 162 -17.69 -13.39 4.94
CA SER A 162 -16.31 -12.96 5.21
C SER A 162 -15.87 -13.31 6.62
N ASP A 163 -16.76 -13.19 7.62
CA ASP A 163 -16.43 -13.52 9.01
C ASP A 163 -16.12 -15.01 9.17
N VAL A 164 -16.88 -15.90 8.51
CA VAL A 164 -16.63 -17.35 8.56
C VAL A 164 -15.33 -17.72 7.85
N ILE A 165 -15.04 -17.11 6.69
CA ILE A 165 -13.76 -17.33 5.97
C ILE A 165 -12.60 -16.82 6.83
N GLY A 166 -12.70 -15.63 7.39
CA GLY A 166 -11.68 -15.06 8.26
C GLY A 166 -11.48 -15.90 9.52
N CYS A 167 -12.54 -16.48 10.07
CA CYS A 167 -12.44 -17.41 11.21
C CYS A 167 -11.72 -18.72 10.87
N VAL A 168 -12.03 -19.34 9.72
CA VAL A 168 -11.49 -20.69 9.43
C VAL A 168 -9.98 -20.67 9.17
N VAL A 169 -9.44 -19.61 8.56
CA VAL A 169 -7.99 -19.50 8.29
C VAL A 169 -7.18 -19.35 9.59
N LYS A 170 -7.76 -18.79 10.65
CA LYS A 170 -7.15 -18.71 11.99
C LYS A 170 -6.88 -20.08 12.56
N LEU A 171 -7.72 -21.06 12.27
CA LEU A 171 -7.58 -22.42 12.79
C LEU A 171 -6.56 -23.27 12.02
N MET A 172 -6.04 -22.78 10.90
CA MET A 172 -5.10 -23.53 10.05
C MET A 172 -3.66 -23.20 10.40
N SER A 173 -2.80 -24.23 10.43
CA SER A 173 -1.35 -24.08 10.36
C SER A 173 -0.90 -23.60 8.97
N GLN A 174 0.36 -23.18 8.83
CA GLN A 174 0.92 -22.77 7.53
C GLN A 174 0.80 -23.89 6.49
N GLN A 175 1.09 -25.15 6.87
CA GLN A 175 0.99 -26.29 5.96
C GLN A 175 -0.46 -26.57 5.54
N GLU A 176 -1.43 -26.37 6.44
CA GLU A 176 -2.85 -26.50 6.13
C GLU A 176 -3.32 -25.38 5.18
N LEU A 177 -2.87 -24.13 5.38
CA LEU A 177 -3.13 -23.02 4.46
C LEU A 177 -2.56 -23.31 3.06
N ILE A 178 -1.32 -23.81 2.97
CA ILE A 178 -0.72 -24.25 1.70
C ILE A 178 -1.55 -25.39 1.07
N THR A 179 -2.00 -26.34 1.86
CA THR A 179 -2.81 -27.47 1.39
C THR A 179 -4.14 -27.00 0.82
N VAL A 180 -4.80 -26.02 1.44
CA VAL A 180 -6.06 -25.45 0.90
C VAL A 180 -5.77 -24.57 -0.32
N GLY A 181 -4.78 -23.67 -0.24
CA GLY A 181 -4.40 -22.76 -1.31
C GLY A 181 -3.99 -23.48 -2.60
N SER A 182 -3.27 -24.60 -2.49
CA SER A 182 -2.85 -25.42 -3.64
C SER A 182 -3.98 -26.20 -4.34
N LYS A 183 -5.20 -26.18 -3.79
CA LYS A 183 -6.37 -26.87 -4.35
C LYS A 183 -7.35 -25.95 -5.07
N ILE A 184 -7.44 -24.68 -4.69
CA ILE A 184 -8.47 -23.76 -5.19
C ILE A 184 -7.83 -22.79 -6.19
N PHE A 185 -8.42 -22.68 -7.39
CA PHE A 185 -7.91 -21.82 -8.45
C PHE A 185 -9.05 -21.00 -9.06
N ASN A 186 -8.88 -19.68 -9.15
CA ASN A 186 -9.85 -18.78 -9.78
C ASN A 186 -9.11 -18.00 -10.85
N SER A 187 -9.41 -18.27 -12.12
CA SER A 187 -8.74 -17.62 -13.25
C SER A 187 -9.49 -16.40 -13.73
N LEU A 188 -8.76 -15.39 -14.22
CA LEU A 188 -9.39 -14.27 -14.93
C LEU A 188 -10.02 -14.78 -16.23
N PRO A 189 -11.25 -14.33 -16.59
CA PRO A 189 -11.99 -14.86 -17.72
C PRO A 189 -11.19 -14.86 -19.03
N GLY A 190 -11.15 -15.99 -19.74
CA GLY A 190 -10.46 -16.11 -21.02
C GLY A 190 -8.93 -16.12 -20.95
N SER A 191 -8.34 -16.29 -19.76
CA SER A 191 -6.88 -16.33 -19.56
C SER A 191 -6.46 -17.50 -18.65
N GLN A 192 -5.15 -17.72 -18.53
CA GLN A 192 -4.57 -18.65 -17.56
C GLN A 192 -4.08 -17.95 -16.28
N ILE A 193 -4.30 -16.65 -16.13
CA ILE A 193 -3.89 -15.91 -14.93
C ILE A 193 -4.72 -16.42 -13.75
N GLY A 194 -4.05 -16.96 -12.73
CA GLY A 194 -4.70 -17.62 -11.58
C GLY A 194 -5.06 -19.10 -11.79
N ALA A 195 -4.75 -19.67 -12.96
CA ALA A 195 -4.89 -21.10 -13.22
C ALA A 195 -3.76 -21.91 -12.56
N LYS A 196 -4.02 -23.19 -12.31
CA LYS A 196 -3.02 -24.11 -11.77
C LYS A 196 -1.79 -24.21 -12.70
N GLY A 197 -0.60 -24.00 -12.14
CA GLY A 197 0.66 -24.06 -12.88
C GLY A 197 1.06 -22.75 -13.56
N TYR A 198 0.35 -21.64 -13.31
CA TYR A 198 0.67 -20.32 -13.83
C TYR A 198 0.98 -19.35 -12.69
N LEU A 199 1.93 -18.45 -12.91
CA LEU A 199 2.23 -17.34 -12.01
C LEU A 199 2.48 -16.09 -12.85
N GLY A 200 1.52 -15.17 -12.79
CA GLY A 200 1.58 -13.91 -13.51
C GLY A 200 2.46 -12.86 -12.83
N ALA A 201 2.80 -11.83 -13.60
CA ALA A 201 3.51 -10.66 -13.12
C ALA A 201 2.78 -9.36 -13.50
N ARG A 202 2.53 -8.50 -12.52
CA ARG A 202 2.14 -7.10 -12.73
C ARG A 202 3.41 -6.26 -12.86
N ILE A 203 3.65 -5.60 -13.99
CA ILE A 203 4.72 -4.59 -14.04
C ILE A 203 4.20 -3.32 -13.38
N GLN A 204 4.99 -2.75 -12.46
CA GLN A 204 4.73 -1.46 -11.83
C GLN A 204 5.80 -0.44 -12.23
N PRO A 205 5.65 0.23 -13.39
CA PRO A 205 6.69 1.09 -13.93
C PRO A 205 6.60 2.50 -13.32
N ASN A 206 6.71 2.61 -11.99
CA ASN A 206 6.58 3.89 -11.28
C ASN A 206 7.70 4.86 -11.67
N SER A 207 7.36 6.14 -11.84
CA SER A 207 8.33 7.22 -12.00
C SER A 207 8.21 8.18 -10.82
N PRO A 208 9.31 8.58 -10.15
CA PRO A 208 9.29 9.60 -9.10
C PRO A 208 8.81 10.98 -9.58
N THR A 209 8.63 11.16 -10.89
CA THR A 209 8.21 12.43 -11.50
C THR A 209 7.08 12.26 -12.52
N ASP A 210 6.43 11.08 -12.57
CA ASP A 210 5.44 10.72 -13.59
C ASP A 210 5.94 10.87 -15.03
N ASN A 211 7.25 10.75 -15.26
CA ASN A 211 7.82 10.96 -16.58
C ASN A 211 7.42 9.82 -17.54
N PRO A 212 6.76 10.12 -18.67
CA PRO A 212 6.38 9.13 -19.68
C PRO A 212 7.50 8.18 -20.13
N ASP A 213 8.72 8.69 -20.29
CA ASP A 213 9.85 7.89 -20.78
C ASP A 213 10.33 6.89 -19.73
N ASP A 214 10.30 7.27 -18.45
CA ASP A 214 10.64 6.38 -17.34
C ASP A 214 9.69 5.18 -17.29
N ILE A 215 8.39 5.46 -17.45
CA ILE A 215 7.33 4.46 -17.46
C ILE A 215 7.51 3.53 -18.68
N PHE A 216 7.70 4.12 -19.86
CA PHE A 216 7.88 3.41 -21.11
C PHE A 216 9.06 2.43 -21.05
N TRP A 217 10.23 2.90 -20.60
CA TRP A 217 11.43 2.07 -20.57
C TRP A 217 11.38 0.93 -19.55
N GLN A 218 10.71 1.14 -18.41
CA GLN A 218 10.51 0.06 -17.42
C GLN A 218 9.60 -1.06 -17.95
N VAL A 219 8.63 -0.75 -18.82
CA VAL A 219 7.82 -1.79 -19.48
C VAL A 219 8.66 -2.59 -20.46
N LEU A 220 9.45 -1.93 -21.31
CA LEU A 220 10.32 -2.61 -22.27
C LEU A 220 11.36 -3.49 -21.56
N ASP A 221 11.87 -3.01 -20.43
CA ASP A 221 12.74 -3.76 -19.54
C ASP A 221 12.08 -5.06 -19.06
N GLY A 222 10.90 -4.99 -18.45
CA GLY A 222 10.17 -6.19 -17.99
C GLY A 222 9.88 -7.19 -19.10
N TRP A 223 9.44 -6.71 -20.27
CA TRP A 223 9.21 -7.57 -21.44
C TRP A 223 10.48 -8.24 -21.96
N SER A 224 11.64 -7.62 -21.78
CA SER A 224 12.93 -8.24 -22.16
C SER A 224 13.26 -9.48 -21.33
N TYR A 225 12.68 -9.61 -20.12
CA TYR A 225 12.79 -10.78 -19.24
C TYR A 225 11.57 -11.73 -19.32
N ALA A 226 10.67 -11.54 -20.29
CA ALA A 226 9.38 -12.26 -20.37
C ALA A 226 8.51 -12.12 -19.09
N VAL A 227 8.53 -10.94 -18.50
CA VAL A 227 7.74 -10.55 -17.32
C VAL A 227 6.69 -9.52 -17.74
N GLY A 228 5.50 -9.51 -17.10
CA GLY A 228 4.46 -8.50 -17.33
C GLY A 228 3.24 -9.01 -18.08
N ASP A 229 2.69 -10.13 -17.64
CA ASP A 229 1.59 -10.84 -18.31
C ASP A 229 0.20 -10.67 -17.67
N VAL A 230 0.08 -9.78 -16.67
CA VAL A 230 -1.17 -9.55 -15.92
C VAL A 230 -1.75 -8.17 -16.19
N VAL A 231 -0.97 -7.11 -15.92
CA VAL A 231 -1.34 -5.71 -16.13
C VAL A 231 -0.08 -4.85 -16.15
N LEU A 232 -0.09 -3.80 -16.97
CA LEU A 232 0.85 -2.68 -16.84
C LEU A 232 0.21 -1.64 -15.90
N GLY A 233 0.66 -1.58 -14.64
CA GLY A 233 -0.02 -0.82 -13.59
C GLY A 233 0.87 0.20 -12.91
N THR A 234 0.69 1.50 -13.17
CA THR A 234 1.54 2.57 -12.61
C THR A 234 0.86 3.29 -11.46
N ASN A 235 1.55 3.45 -10.32
CA ASN A 235 1.14 4.41 -9.28
C ASN A 235 1.63 5.81 -9.68
N PRO A 236 0.73 6.79 -9.88
CA PRO A 236 1.15 8.15 -10.21
C PRO A 236 1.55 8.93 -8.96
N VAL A 237 2.51 9.84 -9.10
CA VAL A 237 2.84 10.89 -8.13
C VAL A 237 1.73 11.95 -8.11
N SER A 238 1.25 12.31 -9.30
CA SER A 238 0.26 13.35 -9.53
C SER A 238 -1.10 12.74 -9.86
N SER A 239 -2.11 13.12 -9.09
CA SER A 239 -3.52 12.79 -9.33
C SER A 239 -4.23 13.82 -10.21
N GLU A 240 -3.49 14.69 -10.92
CA GLU A 240 -4.09 15.53 -11.96
C GLU A 240 -4.62 14.64 -13.10
N PRO A 241 -5.87 14.82 -13.55
CA PRO A 241 -6.40 14.06 -14.68
C PRO A 241 -5.52 14.12 -15.93
N GLU A 242 -4.86 15.25 -16.19
CA GLU A 242 -3.92 15.41 -17.30
C GLU A 242 -2.67 14.53 -17.16
N SER A 243 -2.12 14.41 -15.94
CA SER A 243 -0.97 13.54 -15.65
C SER A 243 -1.36 12.08 -15.82
N VAL A 244 -2.47 11.69 -15.18
CA VAL A 244 -3.02 10.33 -15.27
C VAL A 244 -3.31 9.94 -16.72
N ALA A 245 -3.94 10.83 -17.50
CA ALA A 245 -4.21 10.60 -18.91
C ALA A 245 -2.92 10.42 -19.73
N ALA A 246 -1.86 11.20 -19.46
CA ALA A 246 -0.59 11.04 -20.16
C ALA A 246 0.03 9.66 -19.93
N ILE A 247 0.01 9.17 -18.69
CA ILE A 247 0.51 7.83 -18.34
C ILE A 247 -0.36 6.74 -18.97
N GLU A 248 -1.69 6.83 -18.86
CA GLU A 248 -2.64 5.90 -19.50
C GLU A 248 -2.35 5.75 -21.01
N LEU A 249 -2.11 6.87 -21.70
CA LEU A 249 -1.83 6.87 -23.13
C LEU A 249 -0.48 6.22 -23.48
N VAL A 250 0.56 6.38 -22.65
CA VAL A 250 1.86 5.73 -22.85
C VAL A 250 1.73 4.21 -22.75
N LEU A 251 1.06 3.73 -21.69
CA LEU A 251 0.85 2.30 -21.48
C LEU A 251 0.00 1.70 -22.60
N ARG A 252 -1.08 2.39 -22.99
CA ARG A 252 -1.94 1.99 -24.11
C ARG A 252 -1.17 1.96 -25.44
N ASP A 253 -0.30 2.93 -25.69
CA ASP A 253 0.47 3.00 -26.93
C ASP A 253 1.37 1.76 -27.12
N LEU A 254 2.04 1.33 -26.05
CA LEU A 254 2.84 0.11 -26.04
C LEU A 254 1.98 -1.11 -26.43
N LEU A 255 0.85 -1.29 -25.76
CA LEU A 255 -0.06 -2.42 -25.98
C LEU A 255 -0.64 -2.45 -27.40
N VAL A 256 -1.14 -1.32 -27.89
CA VAL A 256 -1.72 -1.19 -29.24
C VAL A 256 -0.65 -1.39 -30.32
N THR A 257 0.56 -0.88 -30.11
CA THR A 257 1.67 -1.02 -31.08
C THR A 257 2.04 -2.48 -31.33
N PHE A 258 2.00 -3.29 -30.27
CA PHE A 258 2.24 -4.72 -30.38
C PHE A 258 0.97 -5.55 -30.65
N GLY A 259 -0.21 -4.93 -30.63
CA GLY A 259 -1.49 -5.58 -30.90
C GLY A 259 -1.96 -6.50 -29.77
N ILE A 260 -1.57 -6.21 -28.52
CA ILE A 260 -1.84 -7.06 -27.34
C ILE A 260 -2.79 -6.41 -26.32
N ASP A 261 -3.38 -5.27 -26.65
CA ASP A 261 -4.35 -4.53 -25.82
C ASP A 261 -5.65 -5.28 -25.54
N HIS A 262 -5.94 -6.35 -26.28
CA HIS A 262 -7.07 -7.24 -26.06
C HIS A 262 -6.78 -8.41 -25.10
N VAL A 263 -5.51 -8.65 -24.73
CA VAL A 263 -5.09 -9.73 -23.81
C VAL A 263 -4.35 -9.21 -22.56
N LEU A 264 -3.86 -7.98 -22.58
CA LEU A 264 -3.13 -7.35 -21.48
C LEU A 264 -3.72 -5.95 -21.19
N PRO A 265 -4.36 -5.72 -20.03
CA PRO A 265 -4.83 -4.40 -19.65
C PRO A 265 -3.69 -3.49 -19.15
N HIS A 266 -3.99 -2.20 -19.11
CA HIS A 266 -3.21 -1.19 -18.38
C HIS A 266 -4.08 -0.46 -17.35
N CYS A 267 -3.42 0.18 -16.38
CA CYS A 267 -4.09 0.93 -15.32
C CYS A 267 -3.14 1.97 -14.70
N VAL A 268 -3.62 3.19 -14.48
CA VAL A 268 -2.98 4.16 -13.59
C VAL A 268 -3.72 4.17 -12.26
N LEU A 269 -3.04 3.72 -11.21
CA LEU A 269 -3.57 3.47 -9.87
C LEU A 269 -3.81 4.78 -9.08
N SER A 270 -4.59 5.69 -9.66
CA SER A 270 -5.09 6.91 -9.01
C SER A 270 -6.45 6.65 -8.35
N HIS A 271 -6.96 7.63 -7.60
CA HIS A 271 -8.32 7.55 -7.06
C HIS A 271 -9.36 7.32 -8.20
N ILE A 272 -10.36 6.48 -7.95
CA ILE A 272 -11.32 6.05 -9.00
C ILE A 272 -12.05 7.22 -9.68
N ASP A 273 -12.34 8.30 -8.95
CA ASP A 273 -12.97 9.51 -9.50
C ASP A 273 -12.08 10.19 -10.56
N VAL A 274 -10.75 10.15 -10.40
CA VAL A 274 -9.79 10.72 -11.35
C VAL A 274 -9.76 9.88 -12.62
N GLN A 275 -9.73 8.56 -12.51
CA GLN A 275 -9.77 7.66 -13.67
C GLN A 275 -11.09 7.77 -14.44
N ALA A 276 -12.21 7.91 -13.72
CA ALA A 276 -13.51 8.17 -14.32
C ALA A 276 -13.55 9.52 -15.06
N GLU A 277 -12.89 10.54 -14.51
CA GLU A 277 -12.76 11.84 -15.16
C GLU A 277 -11.89 11.77 -16.42
N VAL A 278 -10.78 11.04 -16.37
CA VAL A 278 -9.90 10.80 -17.52
C VAL A 278 -10.66 10.11 -18.64
N GLU A 279 -11.38 9.04 -18.34
CA GLU A 279 -12.20 8.32 -19.31
C GLU A 279 -13.30 9.21 -19.91
N ARG A 280 -13.91 10.09 -19.11
CA ARG A 280 -14.92 11.05 -19.60
C ARG A 280 -14.31 12.10 -20.55
N ARG A 281 -13.08 12.55 -20.30
CA ARG A 281 -12.37 13.53 -21.15
C ARG A 281 -11.77 12.88 -22.40
N SER A 282 -11.32 11.64 -22.28
CA SER A 282 -10.68 10.86 -23.35
C SER A 282 -11.22 9.42 -23.37
N PRO A 283 -12.40 9.17 -23.94
CA PRO A 283 -13.01 7.84 -23.96
C PRO A 283 -12.12 6.76 -24.58
N GLY A 284 -12.06 5.59 -23.94
CA GLY A 284 -11.22 4.46 -24.32
C GLY A 284 -9.74 4.60 -23.95
N SER A 285 -9.38 5.61 -23.15
CA SER A 285 -8.01 5.77 -22.64
C SER A 285 -7.71 4.85 -21.47
N THR A 286 -8.72 4.52 -20.64
CA THR A 286 -8.56 3.64 -19.47
C THR A 286 -9.01 2.21 -19.79
N ALA A 287 -8.28 1.20 -19.32
CA ALA A 287 -8.70 -0.20 -19.40
C ALA A 287 -9.31 -0.71 -18.09
N LEU A 288 -8.57 -0.68 -16.98
CA LEU A 288 -9.09 -0.97 -15.64
C LEU A 288 -9.27 0.32 -14.84
N TRP A 289 -10.21 0.33 -13.89
CA TRP A 289 -10.28 1.38 -12.88
C TRP A 289 -9.87 0.85 -11.51
N PHE A 290 -8.79 1.43 -10.98
CA PHE A 290 -8.22 1.09 -9.68
C PHE A 290 -8.94 1.76 -8.49
N GLN A 291 -8.96 1.09 -7.34
CA GLN A 291 -9.26 1.72 -6.05
C GLN A 291 -8.74 0.89 -4.87
N SER A 292 -8.07 1.53 -3.91
CA SER A 292 -7.84 0.92 -2.59
C SER A 292 -9.15 0.84 -1.79
N ILE A 293 -9.44 -0.32 -1.19
CA ILE A 293 -10.68 -0.56 -0.44
C ILE A 293 -10.40 -1.01 0.99
N ALA A 294 -11.35 -0.74 1.89
CA ALA A 294 -11.26 -1.06 3.32
C ALA A 294 -12.38 -2.01 3.79
N GLY A 295 -12.19 -2.57 4.99
CA GLY A 295 -13.07 -3.55 5.62
C GLY A 295 -14.26 -2.94 6.38
N SER A 296 -14.43 -1.62 6.40
CA SER A 296 -15.60 -0.96 7.01
C SER A 296 -16.02 0.31 6.25
N ASP A 297 -17.27 0.74 6.43
CA ASP A 297 -17.76 2.01 5.88
C ASP A 297 -16.90 3.19 6.32
N ALA A 298 -16.54 3.24 7.62
CA ALA A 298 -15.74 4.33 8.19
C ALA A 298 -14.32 4.35 7.60
N ALA A 299 -13.69 3.18 7.44
CA ALA A 299 -12.38 3.08 6.82
C ALA A 299 -12.42 3.42 5.32
N ASN A 300 -13.47 3.05 4.60
CA ASN A 300 -13.63 3.41 3.19
C ASN A 300 -13.78 4.94 3.00
N GLN A 301 -14.41 5.64 3.94
CA GLN A 301 -14.51 7.11 3.90
C GLN A 301 -13.16 7.82 4.01
N THR A 302 -12.14 7.20 4.61
CA THR A 302 -10.76 7.72 4.59
C THR A 302 -10.22 7.82 3.16
N PHE A 303 -10.62 6.89 2.30
CA PHE A 303 -10.24 6.88 0.89
C PHE A 303 -11.19 7.68 0.00
N ASP A 304 -12.08 8.51 0.59
CA ASP A 304 -13.13 9.26 -0.11
C ASP A 304 -14.06 8.37 -0.97
N ILE A 305 -14.33 7.14 -0.52
CA ILE A 305 -15.27 6.24 -1.18
C ILE A 305 -16.38 5.78 -0.23
N ASP A 306 -17.53 5.49 -0.82
CA ASP A 306 -18.66 4.85 -0.15
C ASP A 306 -19.25 3.74 -1.02
N LEU A 307 -20.13 2.91 -0.44
CA LEU A 307 -20.75 1.80 -1.14
C LEU A 307 -21.53 2.23 -2.39
N LYS A 308 -22.22 3.36 -2.33
CA LYS A 308 -23.02 3.84 -3.46
C LYS A 308 -22.09 4.22 -4.62
N LYS A 309 -21.06 5.02 -4.35
CA LYS A 309 -20.04 5.45 -5.30
C LYS A 309 -19.40 4.24 -5.97
N MET A 310 -18.93 3.27 -5.19
CA MET A 310 -18.26 2.08 -5.74
C MET A 310 -19.20 1.19 -6.57
N ARG A 311 -20.47 1.03 -6.15
CA ARG A 311 -21.47 0.29 -6.93
C ARG A 311 -21.82 0.99 -8.24
N ASP A 312 -21.96 2.31 -8.22
CA ASP A 312 -22.23 3.09 -9.43
C ASP A 312 -21.06 2.96 -10.42
N TYR A 313 -19.82 3.01 -9.94
CA TYR A 313 -18.65 2.74 -10.80
C TYR A 313 -18.64 1.31 -11.33
N ALA A 314 -18.86 0.30 -10.50
CA ALA A 314 -18.95 -1.09 -10.98
C ALA A 314 -20.01 -1.28 -12.07
N ARG A 315 -21.17 -0.65 -11.92
CA ARG A 315 -22.25 -0.69 -12.92
C ARG A 315 -21.92 0.01 -14.23
N SER A 316 -21.01 0.99 -14.19
CA SER A 316 -20.57 1.70 -15.38
C SER A 316 -19.57 0.88 -16.23
N ARG A 317 -18.91 -0.13 -15.64
CA ARG A 317 -17.91 -0.95 -16.32
C ARG A 317 -18.55 -2.15 -17.03
N THR A 318 -19.03 -1.92 -18.25
CA THR A 318 -19.58 -2.99 -19.12
C THR A 318 -18.55 -3.57 -20.11
N GLY A 319 -17.32 -3.03 -20.10
CA GLY A 319 -16.20 -3.42 -20.95
C GLY A 319 -15.68 -4.84 -20.72
N GLN A 320 -14.61 -5.21 -21.44
CA GLN A 320 -13.87 -6.45 -21.16
C GLN A 320 -13.17 -6.31 -19.81
N TYR A 321 -12.41 -5.23 -19.66
CA TYR A 321 -11.72 -4.84 -18.44
C TYR A 321 -12.61 -3.96 -17.57
N ALA A 322 -12.67 -4.26 -16.27
CA ALA A 322 -13.54 -3.56 -15.34
C ALA A 322 -12.77 -2.83 -14.24
N LEU A 323 -12.51 -3.50 -13.11
CA LEU A 323 -12.03 -2.88 -11.87
C LEU A 323 -10.72 -3.52 -11.41
N TYR A 324 -9.98 -2.79 -10.59
CA TYR A 324 -8.79 -3.26 -9.92
C TYR A 324 -8.81 -2.80 -8.45
N PHE A 325 -8.75 -3.71 -7.50
CA PHE A 325 -8.68 -3.40 -6.09
C PHE A 325 -7.32 -3.73 -5.47
N GLU A 326 -6.87 -2.86 -4.56
CA GLU A 326 -5.81 -3.19 -3.60
C GLU A 326 -6.34 -3.22 -2.18
N THR A 327 -5.83 -4.17 -1.42
CA THR A 327 -6.11 -4.39 -0.01
C THR A 327 -4.81 -4.52 0.79
N GLY A 328 -4.87 -4.91 2.06
CA GLY A 328 -3.69 -4.84 2.93
C GLY A 328 -4.06 -5.00 4.39
N GLN A 329 -3.63 -6.10 5.02
CA GLN A 329 -3.76 -6.26 6.46
C GLN A 329 -3.10 -5.08 7.19
N GLY A 330 -3.85 -4.49 8.13
CA GLY A 330 -3.39 -3.35 8.93
C GLY A 330 -3.86 -1.98 8.45
N ALA A 331 -4.33 -1.85 7.20
CA ALA A 331 -4.81 -0.58 6.67
C ALA A 331 -5.93 0.04 7.53
N ASP A 332 -6.92 -0.74 7.95
CA ASP A 332 -8.07 -0.23 8.69
C ASP A 332 -7.69 0.36 10.06
N PHE A 333 -6.85 -0.33 10.84
CA PHE A 333 -6.47 0.15 12.17
C PHE A 333 -5.45 1.29 12.12
N THR A 334 -4.50 1.24 11.18
CA THR A 334 -3.55 2.36 10.98
C THR A 334 -4.28 3.60 10.50
N ASN A 335 -5.44 3.39 9.86
CA ASN A 335 -6.41 4.41 9.51
C ASN A 335 -7.40 4.75 10.66
N GLY A 336 -7.18 4.26 11.89
CA GLY A 336 -7.99 4.60 13.06
C GLY A 336 -9.36 3.95 13.12
N HIS A 337 -9.59 2.94 12.29
CA HIS A 337 -10.85 2.24 12.12
C HIS A 337 -10.70 0.75 12.47
N SER A 338 -9.95 0.44 13.54
CA SER A 338 -9.80 -0.94 14.03
C SER A 338 -11.11 -1.56 14.48
N HIS A 339 -12.01 -0.72 15.01
CA HIS A 339 -13.27 -1.13 15.65
C HIS A 339 -13.09 -2.29 16.64
N GLY A 340 -11.91 -2.40 17.26
CA GLY A 340 -11.60 -3.42 18.26
C GLY A 340 -11.62 -4.87 17.77
N PHE A 341 -11.47 -5.13 16.47
CA PHE A 341 -11.32 -6.49 15.93
C PHE A 341 -10.10 -6.62 15.02
N ASP A 342 -9.66 -7.86 14.83
CA ASP A 342 -8.35 -8.19 14.28
C ASP A 342 -8.22 -7.96 12.77
N MET A 343 -6.97 -7.87 12.31
CA MET A 343 -6.63 -7.55 10.93
C MET A 343 -7.11 -8.58 9.90
N VAL A 344 -7.15 -9.87 10.26
CA VAL A 344 -7.55 -10.95 9.34
C VAL A 344 -9.04 -10.82 9.00
N LEU A 345 -9.87 -10.44 9.97
CA LEU A 345 -11.30 -10.22 9.73
C LEU A 345 -11.57 -8.95 8.91
N HIS A 346 -10.82 -7.86 9.13
CA HIS A 346 -10.88 -6.68 8.26
C HIS A 346 -10.56 -7.04 6.81
N GLU A 347 -9.49 -7.80 6.61
CA GLU A 347 -9.02 -8.20 5.29
C GLU A 347 -10.00 -9.12 4.57
N SER A 348 -10.54 -10.11 5.29
CA SER A 348 -11.60 -10.98 4.77
C SER A 348 -12.82 -10.19 4.28
N ARG A 349 -13.20 -9.12 4.98
CA ARG A 349 -14.32 -8.25 4.60
C ARG A 349 -14.05 -7.46 3.33
N LYS A 350 -12.80 -7.02 3.08
CA LYS A 350 -12.40 -6.38 1.81
C LYS A 350 -12.59 -7.33 0.63
N TYR A 351 -12.23 -8.61 0.80
CA TYR A 351 -12.48 -9.63 -0.22
C TYR A 351 -13.98 -9.87 -0.44
N GLY A 352 -14.78 -9.82 0.63
CA GLY A 352 -16.24 -9.79 0.54
C GLY A 352 -16.75 -8.63 -0.32
N PHE A 353 -16.18 -7.45 -0.14
CA PHE A 353 -16.53 -6.25 -0.90
C PHE A 353 -16.16 -6.38 -2.38
N ALA A 354 -14.92 -6.79 -2.67
CA ALA A 354 -14.45 -7.04 -4.03
C ALA A 354 -15.33 -8.09 -4.74
N ARG A 355 -15.68 -9.19 -4.07
CA ARG A 355 -16.61 -10.23 -4.59
C ARG A 355 -17.97 -9.64 -4.96
N ALA A 356 -18.52 -8.79 -4.10
CA ALA A 356 -19.82 -8.16 -4.35
C ALA A 356 -19.76 -7.18 -5.54
N LEU A 357 -18.71 -6.37 -5.66
CA LEU A 357 -18.51 -5.46 -6.80
C LEU A 357 -18.28 -6.23 -8.12
N THR A 358 -17.55 -7.34 -8.11
CA THR A 358 -17.40 -8.23 -9.27
C THR A 358 -18.75 -8.75 -9.78
N ARG A 359 -19.71 -9.03 -8.88
CA ARG A 359 -21.08 -9.43 -9.24
C ARG A 359 -21.89 -8.27 -9.84
N GLU A 360 -21.71 -7.04 -9.36
CA GLU A 360 -22.34 -5.85 -9.97
C GLU A 360 -21.79 -5.64 -11.41
N VAL A 361 -20.48 -5.80 -11.64
CA VAL A 361 -19.88 -5.77 -13.00
C VAL A 361 -20.51 -6.84 -13.90
N ALA A 362 -20.61 -8.09 -13.43
CA ALA A 362 -21.21 -9.18 -14.20
C ALA A 362 -22.68 -8.87 -14.58
N THR A 363 -23.44 -8.28 -13.65
CA THR A 363 -24.83 -7.86 -13.88
C THR A 363 -24.90 -6.74 -14.91
N ALA A 364 -23.99 -5.77 -14.86
CA ALA A 364 -23.92 -4.67 -15.81
C ALA A 364 -23.53 -5.14 -17.23
N GLN A 365 -22.55 -6.05 -17.33
CA GLN A 365 -22.20 -6.69 -18.60
C GLN A 365 -23.41 -7.40 -19.20
N GLN A 366 -24.13 -8.19 -18.40
CA GLN A 366 -25.36 -8.86 -18.84
C GLN A 366 -26.41 -7.87 -19.34
N ALA A 367 -26.67 -6.81 -18.58
CA ALA A 367 -27.64 -5.77 -18.92
C ALA A 367 -27.25 -5.01 -20.21
N SER A 368 -25.95 -4.92 -20.51
CA SER A 368 -25.43 -4.33 -21.76
C SER A 368 -25.45 -5.29 -22.96
N GLY A 369 -25.93 -6.53 -22.78
CA GLY A 369 -25.98 -7.54 -23.85
C GLY A 369 -24.67 -8.32 -24.04
N ARG A 370 -23.74 -8.27 -23.09
CA ARG A 370 -22.50 -9.06 -23.09
C ARG A 370 -22.64 -10.31 -22.23
N GLU A 371 -21.94 -11.38 -22.60
CA GLU A 371 -21.76 -12.53 -21.72
C GLU A 371 -21.02 -12.09 -20.45
N PRO A 372 -21.52 -12.43 -19.25
CA PRO A 372 -20.85 -12.06 -18.00
C PRO A 372 -19.47 -12.70 -17.89
N ALA A 373 -18.44 -11.89 -17.97
CA ALA A 373 -17.03 -12.25 -17.83
C ALA A 373 -16.30 -11.08 -17.14
N PRO A 374 -16.57 -10.83 -15.85
CA PRO A 374 -16.03 -9.68 -15.16
C PRO A 374 -14.53 -9.85 -14.95
N TRP A 375 -13.72 -9.09 -15.69
CA TRP A 375 -12.28 -9.02 -15.48
C TRP A 375 -11.97 -8.02 -14.37
N VAL A 376 -11.84 -8.53 -13.15
CA VAL A 376 -11.57 -7.74 -11.94
C VAL A 376 -10.28 -8.21 -11.29
N HIS A 377 -9.34 -7.29 -11.13
CA HIS A 377 -8.09 -7.54 -10.43
C HIS A 377 -8.24 -7.30 -8.93
N LEU A 378 -7.52 -8.08 -8.14
CA LEU A 378 -7.38 -7.90 -6.71
C LEU A 378 -5.98 -8.35 -6.27
N ASN A 379 -5.26 -7.52 -5.54
CA ASN A 379 -4.11 -7.97 -4.75
C ASN A 379 -4.15 -7.40 -3.34
N ASP A 380 -3.64 -8.22 -2.42
CA ASP A 380 -3.19 -7.74 -1.12
C ASP A 380 -1.77 -7.12 -1.26
N VAL A 381 -1.45 -6.18 -0.38
CA VAL A 381 -0.11 -5.58 -0.26
C VAL A 381 0.46 -5.89 1.12
N ALA A 382 1.15 -7.02 1.24
CA ALA A 382 1.68 -7.54 2.49
C ALA A 382 3.03 -6.89 2.84
N GLY A 383 3.13 -6.24 4.00
CA GLY A 383 4.40 -5.69 4.51
C GLY A 383 4.72 -4.24 4.07
N PHE A 384 3.74 -3.55 3.49
CA PHE A 384 3.92 -2.20 2.95
C PHE A 384 3.86 -1.08 4.00
N ILE A 385 3.17 -1.35 5.11
CA ILE A 385 2.97 -0.39 6.20
C ILE A 385 4.26 -0.19 6.98
N GLY A 386 4.69 -1.23 7.70
CA GLY A 386 5.87 -1.19 8.56
C GLY A 386 5.83 -2.21 9.71
N PRO A 387 6.82 -2.16 10.61
CA PRO A 387 6.97 -3.06 11.74
C PRO A 387 5.85 -2.99 12.78
N GLU A 388 5.02 -1.94 12.74
CA GLU A 388 3.82 -1.80 13.56
C GLU A 388 2.70 -2.77 13.17
N VAL A 389 2.75 -3.32 11.94
CA VAL A 389 1.83 -4.36 11.46
C VAL A 389 2.53 -5.72 11.45
N PHE A 390 3.69 -5.78 10.79
CA PHE A 390 4.50 -6.98 10.61
C PHE A 390 5.97 -6.67 10.87
N ARG A 391 6.54 -7.24 11.93
CA ARG A 391 7.95 -7.07 12.28
C ARG A 391 8.84 -8.15 11.66
N SER A 392 8.37 -9.39 11.63
CA SER A 392 9.18 -10.55 11.20
C SER A 392 8.75 -11.13 9.86
N ARG A 393 9.70 -11.82 9.21
CA ARG A 393 9.46 -12.56 7.96
C ARG A 393 8.40 -13.67 8.11
N GLU A 394 8.30 -14.29 9.28
CA GLU A 394 7.31 -15.33 9.57
C GLU A 394 5.89 -14.74 9.62
N GLN A 395 5.72 -13.54 10.20
CA GLN A 395 4.45 -12.83 10.17
C GLN A 395 4.04 -12.47 8.73
N LEU A 396 5.00 -12.07 7.90
CA LEU A 396 4.76 -11.78 6.48
C LEU A 396 4.30 -13.01 5.71
N VAL A 397 4.97 -14.16 5.89
CA VAL A 397 4.53 -15.44 5.30
C VAL A 397 3.14 -15.83 5.78
N ARG A 398 2.88 -15.69 7.10
CA ARG A 398 1.59 -16.01 7.68
C ARG A 398 0.46 -15.17 7.04
N CYS A 399 0.65 -13.86 6.94
CA CYS A 399 -0.29 -12.94 6.29
C CYS A 399 -0.59 -13.39 4.85
N CYS A 400 0.44 -13.56 4.04
CA CYS A 400 0.31 -13.96 2.64
C CYS A 400 -0.47 -15.28 2.48
N LEU A 401 -0.19 -16.28 3.32
CA LEU A 401 -0.89 -17.57 3.26
C LEU A 401 -2.36 -17.47 3.67
N GLU A 402 -2.68 -16.67 4.69
CA GLU A 402 -4.06 -16.39 5.08
C GLU A 402 -4.80 -15.71 3.93
N ASP A 403 -4.20 -14.67 3.34
CA ASP A 403 -4.80 -13.85 2.28
C ASP A 403 -5.02 -14.62 0.98
N ILE A 404 -4.07 -15.48 0.58
CA ILE A 404 -4.25 -16.39 -0.56
C ILE A 404 -5.50 -17.27 -0.36
N VAL A 405 -5.64 -17.89 0.82
CA VAL A 405 -6.77 -18.79 1.10
C VAL A 405 -8.07 -18.00 1.19
N MET A 406 -8.08 -16.86 1.89
CA MET A 406 -9.28 -16.02 2.02
C MET A 406 -9.75 -15.50 0.66
N GLY A 407 -8.85 -14.92 -0.15
CA GLY A 407 -9.17 -14.45 -1.50
C GLY A 407 -9.71 -15.56 -2.40
N LYS A 408 -9.08 -16.75 -2.36
CA LYS A 408 -9.54 -17.91 -3.13
C LYS A 408 -10.91 -18.42 -2.71
N LEU A 409 -11.21 -18.46 -1.41
CA LEU A 409 -12.52 -18.84 -0.88
C LEU A 409 -13.61 -17.81 -1.19
N HIS A 410 -13.26 -16.54 -1.37
CA HIS A 410 -14.17 -15.54 -1.93
C HIS A 410 -14.39 -15.69 -3.44
N GLY A 411 -13.69 -16.60 -4.11
CA GLY A 411 -13.79 -16.83 -5.56
C GLY A 411 -13.02 -15.81 -6.39
N LEU A 412 -12.01 -15.16 -5.81
CA LEU A 412 -11.25 -14.08 -6.43
C LEU A 412 -9.92 -14.60 -6.98
N THR A 413 -9.45 -13.99 -8.07
CA THR A 413 -8.10 -14.18 -8.61
C THR A 413 -7.12 -13.30 -7.83
N ILE A 414 -6.71 -13.79 -6.66
CA ILE A 414 -5.88 -13.04 -5.71
C ILE A 414 -4.39 -13.04 -6.13
N GLY A 415 -3.86 -11.85 -6.38
CA GLY A 415 -2.41 -11.60 -6.44
C GLY A 415 -1.88 -11.07 -5.12
N LEU A 416 -0.56 -10.92 -5.01
CA LEU A 416 0.10 -10.34 -3.85
C LEU A 416 1.19 -9.35 -4.27
N ASP A 417 1.32 -8.24 -3.55
CA ASP A 417 2.58 -7.52 -3.45
C ASP A 417 3.24 -7.92 -2.12
N VAL A 418 4.22 -8.82 -2.20
CA VAL A 418 4.99 -9.25 -1.03
C VAL A 418 6.15 -8.31 -0.85
N CYS A 419 6.10 -7.53 0.20
CA CYS A 419 7.02 -6.44 0.38
C CYS A 419 7.54 -6.24 1.80
N SER A 420 8.60 -5.42 1.88
CA SER A 420 9.20 -5.00 3.14
C SER A 420 9.56 -3.53 3.03
N THR A 421 9.17 -2.76 4.04
CA THR A 421 9.73 -1.43 4.22
C THR A 421 11.12 -1.53 4.84
N LEU A 422 11.97 -0.55 4.56
CA LEU A 422 13.37 -0.60 5.01
C LEU A 422 13.56 -0.48 6.53
N HIS A 423 12.50 -0.19 7.29
CA HIS A 423 12.51 -0.15 8.75
C HIS A 423 11.92 -1.41 9.41
N MET A 424 11.50 -2.41 8.62
CA MET A 424 11.21 -3.76 9.11
C MET A 424 12.50 -4.58 9.28
N ASP A 425 12.46 -5.59 10.15
CA ASP A 425 13.53 -6.58 10.30
C ASP A 425 13.39 -7.72 9.27
N VAL A 426 13.16 -7.33 8.01
CA VAL A 426 13.01 -8.23 6.87
C VAL A 426 13.97 -7.75 5.78
N SER A 427 15.03 -8.54 5.57
CA SER A 427 16.05 -8.24 4.56
C SER A 427 15.63 -8.64 3.14
N LEU A 428 16.45 -8.27 2.14
CA LEU A 428 16.28 -8.76 0.77
C LEU A 428 16.31 -10.30 0.70
N HIS A 429 17.14 -10.95 1.52
CA HIS A 429 17.20 -12.41 1.58
C HIS A 429 15.97 -13.01 2.26
N ASP A 430 15.45 -12.35 3.30
CA ASP A 430 14.22 -12.79 3.95
C ASP A 430 13.01 -12.64 3.02
N LEU A 431 12.96 -11.61 2.18
CA LEU A 431 11.95 -11.50 1.13
C LEU A 431 12.01 -12.68 0.15
N ASP A 432 13.20 -13.06 -0.31
CA ASP A 432 13.36 -14.25 -1.17
C ASP A 432 12.86 -15.53 -0.48
N TRP A 433 13.16 -15.66 0.81
CA TRP A 433 12.67 -16.76 1.63
C TRP A 433 11.14 -16.73 1.78
N CYS A 434 10.55 -15.57 2.05
CA CYS A 434 9.09 -15.40 2.15
C CYS A 434 8.41 -15.83 0.85
N LEU A 435 8.92 -15.37 -0.29
CA LEU A 435 8.43 -15.76 -1.62
C LEU A 435 8.46 -17.27 -1.77
N ASP A 436 9.59 -17.92 -1.44
CA ASP A 436 9.71 -19.38 -1.52
C ASP A 436 8.71 -20.13 -0.63
N GLN A 437 8.38 -19.61 0.57
CA GLN A 437 7.43 -20.24 1.47
C GLN A 437 5.98 -20.15 0.98
N ILE A 438 5.62 -19.07 0.29
CA ILE A 438 4.23 -18.84 -0.13
C ILE A 438 3.90 -19.45 -1.49
N MET A 439 4.89 -19.68 -2.36
CA MET A 439 4.67 -20.23 -3.70
C MET A 439 3.89 -21.55 -3.72
N PRO A 440 4.11 -22.52 -2.82
CA PRO A 440 3.29 -23.73 -2.75
C PRO A 440 1.77 -23.48 -2.58
N ALA A 441 1.33 -22.31 -2.07
CA ALA A 441 -0.08 -21.93 -1.99
C ALA A 441 -0.66 -21.36 -3.32
N ASN A 442 0.20 -21.17 -4.33
CA ASN A 442 -0.13 -20.75 -5.70
C ASN A 442 -0.92 -19.43 -5.76
N PRO A 443 -0.34 -18.27 -5.38
CA PRO A 443 -0.95 -16.97 -5.70
C PRO A 443 -1.09 -16.80 -7.21
N ALA A 444 -2.05 -15.98 -7.67
CA ALA A 444 -2.30 -15.83 -9.10
C ALA A 444 -1.19 -15.03 -9.81
N TYR A 445 -0.67 -14.01 -9.13
CA TYR A 445 0.40 -13.16 -9.63
C TYR A 445 1.10 -12.42 -8.51
N LEU A 446 2.31 -11.91 -8.80
CA LEU A 446 3.06 -11.00 -7.94
C LEU A 446 3.34 -9.66 -8.65
N MET A 447 3.70 -8.64 -7.88
CA MET A 447 4.28 -7.40 -8.41
C MET A 447 5.62 -7.65 -9.11
N ALA A 448 6.05 -6.77 -10.00
CA ALA A 448 7.33 -6.87 -10.69
C ALA A 448 7.93 -5.47 -10.96
N LEU A 449 9.16 -5.26 -10.51
CA LEU A 449 9.98 -4.07 -10.77
C LEU A 449 11.28 -4.44 -11.51
N PRO A 450 11.98 -3.47 -12.14
CA PRO A 450 13.31 -3.69 -12.71
C PRO A 450 14.30 -4.35 -11.77
N THR A 451 14.23 -3.98 -10.49
CA THR A 451 15.03 -4.58 -9.43
C THR A 451 14.08 -5.04 -8.33
N LYS A 452 14.36 -4.79 -7.07
CA LYS A 452 13.39 -4.96 -5.98
C LYS A 452 12.97 -3.62 -5.37
N ILE A 453 13.62 -2.53 -5.76
CA ILE A 453 13.45 -1.21 -5.17
C ILE A 453 12.44 -0.43 -5.98
N ASP A 454 11.37 0.02 -5.31
CA ASP A 454 10.47 1.01 -5.90
C ASP A 454 11.10 2.42 -5.81
N PRO A 455 11.31 3.11 -6.94
CA PRO A 455 12.01 4.39 -6.96
C PRO A 455 11.21 5.54 -6.33
N MET A 456 9.91 5.36 -6.12
CA MET A 456 8.98 6.38 -5.63
C MET A 456 8.48 6.05 -4.21
N LEU A 457 8.05 4.81 -3.99
CA LEU A 457 7.34 4.40 -2.77
C LEU A 457 8.27 4.01 -1.61
N GLY A 458 9.58 3.88 -1.88
CA GLY A 458 10.57 3.67 -0.82
C GLY A 458 10.43 2.35 -0.09
N TYR A 459 10.03 1.29 -0.80
CA TYR A 459 9.87 -0.06 -0.28
C TYR A 459 10.51 -1.10 -1.22
N LEU A 460 10.65 -2.32 -0.69
CA LEU A 460 11.22 -3.47 -1.39
C LEU A 460 10.10 -4.44 -1.77
N THR A 461 10.07 -4.88 -3.03
CA THR A 461 9.14 -5.90 -3.53
C THR A 461 9.86 -6.88 -4.46
N THR A 462 9.11 -7.58 -5.30
CA THR A 462 9.54 -8.63 -6.21
C THR A 462 10.06 -8.01 -7.51
N GLY A 463 11.20 -8.49 -8.00
CA GLY A 463 11.83 -8.04 -9.23
C GLY A 463 11.62 -8.95 -10.43
N PHE A 464 12.00 -8.47 -11.62
CA PHE A 464 11.93 -9.27 -12.84
C PHE A 464 12.67 -10.61 -12.71
N GLN A 465 13.85 -10.59 -12.10
CA GLN A 465 14.66 -11.79 -11.90
C GLN A 465 14.05 -12.77 -10.89
N ASP A 466 13.27 -12.29 -9.92
CA ASP A 466 12.53 -13.17 -9.01
C ASP A 466 11.45 -13.96 -9.75
N HIS A 467 10.76 -13.33 -10.70
CA HIS A 467 9.78 -14.03 -11.54
C HIS A 467 10.44 -15.13 -12.35
N VAL A 468 11.61 -14.86 -12.94
CA VAL A 468 12.40 -15.89 -13.65
C VAL A 468 12.77 -17.03 -12.69
N ARG A 469 13.35 -16.71 -11.53
CA ARG A 469 13.77 -17.67 -10.50
C ARG A 469 12.62 -18.56 -10.03
N ILE A 470 11.48 -17.94 -9.70
CA ILE A 470 10.32 -18.60 -9.11
C ILE A 470 9.64 -19.49 -10.16
N ARG A 471 9.49 -19.01 -11.40
CA ARG A 471 8.92 -19.82 -12.49
C ARG A 471 9.76 -21.05 -12.78
N GLU A 472 11.08 -20.91 -12.80
CA GLU A 472 11.99 -22.06 -12.95
C GLU A 472 11.91 -23.03 -11.76
N LYS A 473 12.02 -22.51 -10.53
CA LYS A 473 12.06 -23.32 -9.30
C LYS A 473 10.78 -24.11 -9.06
N PHE A 474 9.62 -23.52 -9.34
CA PHE A 474 8.31 -24.11 -9.05
C PHE A 474 7.59 -24.65 -10.29
N GLY A 475 8.18 -24.49 -11.48
CA GLY A 475 7.61 -24.97 -12.75
C GLY A 475 6.38 -24.17 -13.20
N TYR A 476 6.32 -22.87 -12.88
CA TYR A 476 5.22 -22.00 -13.30
C TYR A 476 5.40 -21.47 -14.72
N ARG A 477 4.26 -21.23 -15.36
CA ARG A 477 4.16 -20.64 -16.70
C ARG A 477 3.65 -19.21 -16.65
N VAL A 478 4.01 -18.48 -17.70
CA VAL A 478 3.42 -17.19 -18.09
C VAL A 478 2.06 -17.45 -18.76
N ASN A 479 1.13 -16.51 -18.67
CA ASN A 479 -0.11 -16.56 -19.44
C ASN A 479 0.18 -16.80 -20.94
N ASP A 480 -0.51 -17.76 -21.55
CA ASP A 480 -0.15 -18.33 -22.85
C ASP A 480 -0.09 -17.27 -23.98
N ALA A 481 -1.04 -16.34 -24.01
CA ALA A 481 -1.07 -15.27 -25.01
C ALA A 481 0.18 -14.38 -24.94
N LEU A 482 0.65 -14.05 -23.73
CA LEU A 482 1.85 -13.23 -23.55
C LEU A 482 3.12 -14.04 -23.74
N TRP A 483 3.10 -15.35 -23.48
CA TRP A 483 4.20 -16.22 -23.84
C TRP A 483 4.43 -16.24 -25.36
N SER A 484 3.37 -16.35 -26.16
CA SER A 484 3.44 -16.23 -27.62
C SER A 484 3.97 -14.85 -28.05
N PHE A 485 3.53 -13.77 -27.42
CA PHE A 485 4.09 -12.44 -27.66
C PHE A 485 5.60 -12.36 -27.36
N PHE A 486 6.07 -12.93 -26.25
CA PHE A 486 7.50 -12.97 -25.93
C PHE A 486 8.32 -13.81 -26.95
N GLN A 487 7.70 -14.82 -27.55
CA GLN A 487 8.30 -15.57 -28.67
C GLN A 487 8.35 -14.74 -29.97
N GLU A 488 7.29 -14.00 -30.28
CA GLU A 488 7.26 -13.06 -31.42
C GLU A 488 8.25 -11.92 -31.26
N LEU A 489 8.42 -11.41 -30.04
CA LEU A 489 9.47 -10.46 -29.71
C LEU A 489 10.86 -11.06 -29.88
N ASN A 490 11.02 -12.39 -29.89
CA ASN A 490 12.30 -13.10 -29.95
C ASN A 490 13.20 -12.83 -28.72
N VAL A 491 12.57 -12.68 -27.54
CA VAL A 491 13.23 -12.76 -26.22
C VAL A 491 13.19 -14.18 -25.66
N ILE A 492 12.18 -14.96 -26.07
CA ILE A 492 12.04 -16.40 -25.86
C ILE A 492 12.02 -17.09 -27.23
N ASP A 493 12.62 -18.27 -27.35
CA ASP A 493 12.59 -19.06 -28.59
C ASP A 493 11.36 -19.98 -28.69
N SER A 494 11.24 -20.69 -29.82
CA SER A 494 10.14 -21.65 -30.04
C SER A 494 10.14 -22.85 -29.08
N GLN A 495 11.25 -23.11 -28.39
CA GLN A 495 11.39 -24.17 -27.37
C GLN A 495 11.14 -23.66 -25.95
N GLY A 496 10.80 -22.37 -25.80
CA GLY A 496 10.55 -21.74 -24.50
C GLY A 496 11.82 -21.38 -23.73
N LYS A 497 12.97 -21.22 -24.41
CA LYS A 497 14.24 -20.83 -23.80
C LYS A 497 14.58 -19.36 -24.07
N PRO A 498 15.24 -18.67 -23.12
CA PRO A 498 15.82 -17.34 -23.35
C PRO A 498 16.72 -17.30 -24.60
N THR A 499 16.53 -16.29 -25.45
CA THR A 499 17.40 -16.05 -26.62
C THR A 499 18.60 -15.15 -26.25
N GLY A 500 19.44 -14.80 -27.24
CA GLY A 500 20.46 -13.77 -27.07
C GLY A 500 19.94 -12.35 -26.79
N ASN A 501 18.62 -12.13 -26.92
CA ASN A 501 17.98 -10.83 -26.63
C ASN A 501 17.31 -10.79 -25.25
N PHE A 502 17.34 -11.89 -24.49
CA PHE A 502 16.77 -11.92 -23.15
C PHE A 502 17.52 -10.94 -22.23
N GLY A 503 16.78 -10.09 -21.51
CA GLY A 503 17.35 -9.01 -20.69
C GLY A 503 17.93 -7.84 -21.50
N ASN A 504 17.53 -7.67 -22.77
CA ASN A 504 17.96 -6.55 -23.62
C ASN A 504 16.80 -5.59 -23.96
N PRO A 505 16.52 -4.57 -23.11
CA PRO A 505 15.48 -3.58 -23.39
C PRO A 505 15.69 -2.79 -24.69
N LEU A 506 16.93 -2.53 -25.11
CA LEU A 506 17.21 -1.83 -26.38
C LEU A 506 16.71 -2.60 -27.60
N TYR A 507 16.78 -3.93 -27.53
CA TYR A 507 16.25 -4.77 -28.60
C TYR A 507 14.71 -4.72 -28.64
N VAL A 508 14.04 -4.71 -27.48
CA VAL A 508 12.58 -4.53 -27.42
C VAL A 508 12.20 -3.16 -27.96
N TYR A 509 12.98 -2.10 -27.65
CA TYR A 509 12.78 -0.77 -28.23
C TYR A 509 12.89 -0.77 -29.75
N LEU A 510 13.90 -1.46 -30.30
CA LEU A 510 14.02 -1.65 -31.75
C LEU A 510 12.75 -2.29 -32.33
N GLN A 511 12.24 -3.37 -31.72
CA GLN A 511 10.99 -4.01 -32.18
C GLN A 511 9.79 -3.06 -32.12
N TYR A 512 9.66 -2.28 -31.04
CA TYR A 512 8.63 -1.25 -30.91
C TYR A 512 8.70 -0.23 -32.05
N ARG A 513 9.90 0.30 -32.34
CA ARG A 513 10.09 1.26 -33.45
C ARG A 513 9.77 0.64 -34.81
N ARG A 514 10.13 -0.63 -35.04
CA ARG A 514 9.77 -1.35 -36.28
C ARG A 514 8.27 -1.54 -36.41
N LYS A 515 7.56 -1.87 -35.33
CA LYS A 515 6.09 -1.95 -35.32
C LYS A 515 5.41 -0.61 -35.57
N LYS A 516 6.04 0.51 -35.15
CA LYS A 516 5.64 1.88 -35.52
C LYS A 516 5.95 2.28 -36.97
N GLY A 517 6.58 1.41 -37.76
CA GLY A 517 6.94 1.69 -39.15
C GLY A 517 8.21 2.52 -39.31
N ASP A 518 9.05 2.62 -38.27
CA ASP A 518 10.34 3.30 -38.37
C ASP A 518 11.27 2.53 -39.33
N THR A 519 11.72 3.19 -40.40
CA THR A 519 12.56 2.61 -41.45
C THR A 519 14.03 2.99 -41.34
N ARG A 520 14.43 3.76 -40.31
CA ARG A 520 15.82 4.16 -40.09
C ARG A 520 16.73 2.95 -39.88
N GLY A 521 18.03 3.11 -40.13
CA GLY A 521 19.03 2.06 -39.84
C GLY A 521 18.99 1.62 -38.37
N GLU A 522 19.22 0.33 -38.12
CA GLU A 522 19.13 -0.25 -36.77
C GLU A 522 20.02 0.47 -35.75
N GLU A 523 21.27 0.75 -36.10
CA GLU A 523 22.21 1.44 -35.23
C GLU A 523 21.74 2.84 -34.81
N ILE A 524 21.02 3.55 -35.69
CA ILE A 524 20.45 4.87 -35.38
C ILE A 524 19.39 4.74 -34.28
N ILE A 525 18.49 3.76 -34.41
CA ILE A 525 17.43 3.50 -33.42
C ILE A 525 18.04 3.05 -32.09
N LEU A 526 19.04 2.16 -32.12
CA LEU A 526 19.70 1.69 -30.90
C LEU A 526 20.49 2.80 -30.21
N ASN A 527 21.13 3.72 -30.95
CA ASN A 527 21.80 4.87 -30.37
C ASN A 527 20.82 5.84 -29.70
N GLU A 528 19.67 6.09 -30.33
CA GLU A 528 18.58 6.86 -29.73
C GLU A 528 18.09 6.20 -28.44
N GLY A 529 17.84 4.89 -28.46
CA GLY A 529 17.43 4.14 -27.27
C GLY A 529 18.46 4.19 -26.14
N ARG A 530 19.76 4.10 -26.46
CA ARG A 530 20.84 4.24 -25.46
C ARG A 530 20.83 5.61 -24.79
N LEU A 531 20.60 6.68 -25.56
CA LEU A 531 20.50 8.04 -25.02
C LEU A 531 19.31 8.14 -24.05
N GLN A 532 18.13 7.67 -24.46
CA GLN A 532 16.93 7.70 -23.60
C GLN A 532 17.11 6.86 -22.32
N MET A 533 17.67 5.65 -22.41
CA MET A 533 17.96 4.84 -21.22
C MET A 533 18.95 5.54 -20.27
N ASN A 534 19.95 6.24 -20.79
CA ASN A 534 20.87 7.02 -19.97
C ASN A 534 20.17 8.21 -19.30
N GLU A 535 19.21 8.84 -19.98
CA GLU A 535 18.38 9.90 -19.40
C GLU A 535 17.49 9.35 -18.27
N VAL A 536 16.84 8.19 -18.44
CA VAL A 536 16.08 7.49 -17.39
C VAL A 536 16.97 7.22 -16.18
N ARG A 537 18.16 6.65 -16.38
CA ARG A 537 19.14 6.40 -15.31
C ARG A 537 19.61 7.69 -14.63
N SER A 538 19.75 8.77 -15.38
CA SER A 538 20.16 10.07 -14.82
C SER A 538 19.11 10.69 -13.90
N ARG A 539 17.84 10.27 -14.02
CA ARG A 539 16.74 10.67 -13.13
C ARG A 539 16.61 9.78 -11.89
N GLY A 540 17.52 8.83 -11.69
CA GLY A 540 17.55 7.96 -10.51
C GLY A 540 16.76 6.66 -10.64
N LEU A 541 16.27 6.31 -11.85
CA LEU A 541 15.60 5.03 -12.07
C LEU A 541 16.57 3.93 -12.49
N PHE A 542 16.32 2.73 -11.97
CA PHE A 542 17.04 1.52 -12.36
C PHE A 542 16.33 0.85 -13.54
N LEU A 543 17.13 0.44 -14.53
CA LEU A 543 16.71 -0.48 -15.59
C LEU A 543 17.62 -1.70 -15.50
N ALA A 544 17.03 -2.89 -15.43
CA ALA A 544 17.76 -4.14 -15.51
C ALA A 544 18.22 -4.36 -16.96
N GLU A 545 19.52 -4.51 -17.14
CA GLU A 545 20.10 -4.81 -18.45
C GLU A 545 21.09 -5.96 -18.27
N GLY A 546 20.87 -7.04 -19.02
CA GLY A 546 21.61 -8.28 -18.86
C GLY A 546 21.32 -9.01 -17.54
N PHE A 547 22.15 -9.96 -17.18
CA PHE A 547 21.95 -10.76 -15.99
C PHE A 547 23.30 -11.26 -15.43
N GLY A 548 23.25 -11.89 -14.26
CA GLY A 548 24.41 -12.48 -13.60
C GLY A 548 24.86 -13.78 -14.25
N LYS A 549 25.23 -14.77 -13.44
CA LYS A 549 25.64 -16.09 -13.95
C LYS A 549 24.45 -16.85 -14.53
N THR A 550 23.25 -16.55 -14.05
CA THR A 550 21.98 -17.13 -14.48
C THR A 550 21.02 -16.00 -14.86
N GLN A 551 20.01 -16.32 -15.67
CA GLN A 551 18.97 -15.37 -16.08
C GLN A 551 18.12 -14.86 -14.90
N ALA A 552 18.16 -15.57 -13.77
CA ALA A 552 17.51 -15.26 -12.52
C ALA A 552 18.34 -14.35 -11.60
N GLU A 553 19.49 -13.85 -12.05
CA GLU A 553 20.36 -12.95 -11.28
C GLU A 553 20.44 -11.58 -11.93
N LEU A 554 20.41 -10.52 -11.13
CA LEU A 554 20.75 -9.17 -11.59
C LEU A 554 22.19 -9.14 -12.13
N ALA A 555 22.43 -8.27 -13.12
CA ALA A 555 23.79 -7.97 -13.57
C ALA A 555 24.66 -7.53 -12.36
N PRO A 556 25.93 -7.98 -12.23
CA PRO A 556 26.71 -7.78 -11.01
C PRO A 556 26.87 -6.32 -10.58
N ALA A 557 27.03 -5.39 -11.53
CA ALA A 557 27.15 -3.97 -11.24
C ALA A 557 25.85 -3.40 -10.64
N LEU A 558 24.69 -3.76 -11.20
CA LEU A 558 23.39 -3.34 -10.70
C LEU A 558 23.10 -3.98 -9.34
N LYS A 559 23.45 -5.25 -9.13
CA LYS A 559 23.34 -5.92 -7.83
C LYS A 559 24.11 -5.18 -6.74
N ILE A 560 25.35 -4.77 -7.01
CA ILE A 560 26.17 -3.98 -6.07
C ILE A 560 25.51 -2.65 -5.73
N GLN A 561 24.93 -1.96 -6.72
CA GLN A 561 24.22 -0.70 -6.48
C GLN A 561 23.00 -0.90 -5.57
N ILE A 562 22.19 -1.92 -5.83
CA ILE A 562 21.01 -2.24 -5.01
C ILE A 562 21.41 -2.58 -3.57
N ASP A 563 22.49 -3.34 -3.37
CA ASP A 563 23.01 -3.64 -2.02
C ASP A 563 23.48 -2.37 -1.29
N GLN A 564 24.17 -1.46 -1.99
CA GLN A 564 24.61 -0.19 -1.43
C GLN A 564 23.44 0.70 -1.01
N ILE A 565 22.37 0.75 -1.82
CA ILE A 565 21.16 1.52 -1.50
C ILE A 565 20.46 0.93 -0.27
N TYR A 566 20.33 -0.39 -0.22
CA TYR A 566 19.76 -1.08 0.94
C TYR A 566 20.57 -0.78 2.21
N ASP A 567 21.90 -0.90 2.15
CA ASP A 567 22.79 -0.64 3.28
C ASP A 567 22.75 0.83 3.74
N ASP A 568 22.70 1.78 2.80
CA ASP A 568 22.57 3.21 3.13
C ASP A 568 21.21 3.52 3.76
N ALA A 569 20.14 2.90 3.26
CA ALA A 569 18.82 3.05 3.83
C ALA A 569 18.73 2.49 5.25
N LYS A 570 19.31 1.30 5.50
CA LYS A 570 19.39 0.74 6.85
C LYS A 570 20.17 1.66 7.80
N LYS A 571 21.28 2.26 7.35
CA LYS A 571 22.00 3.27 8.15
C LYS A 571 21.16 4.52 8.41
N SER A 572 20.42 4.99 7.41
CA SER A 572 19.59 6.19 7.48
C SER A 572 18.44 6.05 8.49
N ILE A 573 17.78 4.88 8.54
CA ILE A 573 16.70 4.59 9.49
C ILE A 573 17.17 4.76 10.94
N TRP A 574 18.38 4.32 11.26
CA TRP A 574 18.92 4.35 12.63
C TRP A 574 19.67 5.65 12.97
N ALA A 575 19.83 6.57 12.02
CA ALA A 575 20.47 7.84 12.27
C ALA A 575 19.54 8.80 13.03
N GLU A 576 20.14 9.59 13.93
CA GLU A 576 19.52 10.71 14.63
C GLU A 576 20.28 12.01 14.30
N LEU A 577 19.60 13.15 14.41
CA LEU A 577 20.19 14.48 14.34
C LEU A 577 21.24 14.61 15.45
N THR A 578 22.50 14.83 15.06
CA THR A 578 23.59 14.93 16.02
C THR A 578 23.52 16.24 16.82
N PRO A 579 23.98 16.27 18.08
CA PRO A 579 24.05 17.52 18.85
C PRO A 579 24.86 18.62 18.16
N VAL A 580 25.92 18.24 17.43
CA VAL A 580 26.75 19.17 16.65
C VAL A 580 25.94 19.82 15.53
N PHE A 581 25.14 19.03 14.80
CA PHE A 581 24.26 19.56 13.77
C PHE A 581 23.14 20.42 14.35
N VAL A 582 22.50 20.00 15.44
CA VAL A 582 21.45 20.79 16.09
C VAL A 582 22.00 22.17 16.52
N ALA A 583 23.23 22.23 17.01
CA ALA A 583 23.90 23.47 17.37
C ALA A 583 24.31 24.34 16.16
N SER A 584 24.44 23.78 14.95
CA SER A 584 24.75 24.55 13.75
C SER A 584 23.53 25.21 13.11
N VAL A 585 22.31 24.73 13.41
CA VAL A 585 21.08 25.35 12.93
C VAL A 585 20.85 26.69 13.66
N PRO A 586 20.58 27.80 12.96
CA PRO A 586 20.39 29.11 13.59
C PRO A 586 19.17 29.16 14.53
N GLU A 587 19.31 29.83 15.68
CA GLU A 587 18.21 30.21 16.59
C GLU A 587 17.21 29.06 16.89
N VAL A 588 17.70 27.95 17.45
CA VAL A 588 16.89 26.74 17.66
C VAL A 588 16.16 26.72 19.01
N LEU A 589 14.90 26.28 19.00
CA LEU A 589 14.20 25.71 20.15
C LEU A 589 14.16 24.18 19.99
N PRO A 590 14.95 23.41 20.76
CA PRO A 590 14.86 21.96 20.74
C PRO A 590 13.62 21.51 21.53
N VAL A 591 12.89 20.56 20.97
CA VAL A 591 11.76 19.86 21.59
C VAL A 591 11.84 18.37 21.31
N GLU A 592 11.20 17.60 22.16
CA GLU A 592 11.18 16.13 22.13
C GLU A 592 9.74 15.61 22.06
N THR A 593 9.59 14.46 21.41
CA THR A 593 8.34 13.69 21.39
C THR A 593 8.26 12.73 22.57
N ASN A 594 7.20 11.93 22.63
CA ASN A 594 7.04 10.85 23.61
C ASN A 594 7.90 9.63 23.29
N SER A 595 8.57 9.58 22.13
CA SER A 595 9.50 8.49 21.81
C SER A 595 10.72 8.55 22.72
N SER A 596 10.93 7.49 23.51
CA SER A 596 12.05 7.42 24.46
C SER A 596 13.42 7.27 23.78
N ASP A 597 13.45 6.58 22.64
CA ASP A 597 14.64 6.34 21.84
C ASP A 597 14.28 6.08 20.36
N ARG A 598 15.31 5.76 19.56
CA ARG A 598 15.14 5.53 18.12
C ARG A 598 14.39 4.23 17.80
N LEU A 599 14.57 3.18 18.59
CA LEU A 599 13.84 1.92 18.42
C LEU A 599 12.35 2.15 18.65
N GLU A 600 12.03 2.86 19.72
CA GLU A 600 10.66 3.21 20.07
C GLU A 600 9.99 4.05 18.98
N TYR A 601 10.69 5.08 18.50
CA TYR A 601 10.22 5.91 17.39
C TYR A 601 9.94 5.13 16.10
N ILE A 602 10.72 4.08 15.82
CA ILE A 602 10.55 3.24 14.63
C ILE A 602 9.36 2.28 14.81
N LEU A 603 9.25 1.63 15.98
CA LEU A 603 8.26 0.59 16.23
C LEU A 603 6.86 1.14 16.55
N HIS A 604 6.77 2.33 17.13
CA HIS A 604 5.50 2.92 17.56
C HIS A 604 5.39 4.36 17.05
N PRO A 605 4.93 4.56 15.80
CA PRO A 605 4.84 5.89 15.16
C PRO A 605 4.13 6.93 16.02
N THR A 606 3.10 6.53 16.77
CA THR A 606 2.28 7.40 17.64
C THR A 606 3.08 8.13 18.71
N THR A 607 4.17 7.56 19.23
CA THR A 607 5.00 8.25 20.23
C THR A 607 5.81 9.39 19.61
N GLY A 608 6.13 9.30 18.31
CA GLY A 608 6.77 10.36 17.53
C GLY A 608 5.79 11.42 17.00
N GLU A 609 4.48 11.19 17.10
CA GLU A 609 3.44 12.14 16.68
C GLU A 609 3.10 13.16 17.78
N GLN A 610 3.43 12.84 19.03
CA GLN A 610 3.06 13.63 20.20
C GLN A 610 4.29 14.17 20.91
N LEU A 611 4.30 15.47 21.19
CA LEU A 611 5.30 16.17 21.99
C LEU A 611 5.22 15.74 23.46
N SER A 612 6.38 15.65 24.11
CA SER A 612 6.47 15.43 25.55
C SER A 612 5.91 16.61 26.35
N GLU A 613 5.46 16.37 27.58
CA GLU A 613 4.93 17.44 28.43
C GLU A 613 5.88 18.64 28.61
N PRO A 614 7.21 18.46 28.81
CA PRO A 614 8.14 19.58 28.85
C PRO A 614 8.16 20.38 27.54
N SER A 615 8.15 19.70 26.40
CA SER A 615 8.10 20.34 25.07
C SER A 615 6.82 21.15 24.87
N VAL A 616 5.67 20.62 25.29
CA VAL A 616 4.39 21.34 25.24
C VAL A 616 4.48 22.65 26.05
N LYS A 617 5.11 22.64 27.22
CA LYS A 617 5.34 23.86 28.04
C LYS A 617 6.27 24.85 27.34
N SER A 618 7.34 24.36 26.70
CA SER A 618 8.27 25.19 25.93
C SER A 618 7.59 25.88 24.74
N ILE A 619 6.75 25.17 23.99
CA ILE A 619 6.00 25.73 22.86
C ILE A 619 4.98 26.78 23.34
N ARG A 620 4.28 26.54 24.46
CA ARG A 620 3.37 27.54 25.05
C ARG A 620 4.11 28.81 25.50
N SER A 621 5.29 28.66 26.09
CA SER A 621 6.14 29.79 26.46
C SER A 621 6.62 30.57 25.23
N LEU A 622 6.94 29.87 24.13
CA LEU A 622 7.30 30.51 22.86
C LEU A 622 6.14 31.35 22.31
N ARG A 623 4.91 30.82 22.34
CA ARG A 623 3.70 31.54 21.91
C ARG A 623 3.53 32.87 22.65
N GLU A 624 3.73 32.90 23.96
CA GLU A 624 3.65 34.11 24.77
C GLU A 624 4.68 35.16 24.30
N SER A 625 5.88 34.74 23.91
CA SER A 625 6.93 35.63 23.40
C SER A 625 6.64 36.19 21.99
N TYR A 626 5.85 35.47 21.19
CA TYR A 626 5.56 35.82 19.79
C TYR A 626 4.45 36.85 19.63
N LEU A 627 3.51 36.99 20.59
CA LEU A 627 2.45 38.02 20.60
C LEU A 627 1.79 38.28 19.22
N ASN A 628 1.51 37.23 18.44
CA ASN A 628 0.90 37.26 17.10
C ASN A 628 1.75 37.86 15.95
N LYS A 629 3.04 38.12 16.19
CA LYS A 629 3.95 38.76 15.21
C LYS A 629 4.15 37.95 13.94
N PHE A 630 4.20 36.62 14.05
CA PHE A 630 4.56 35.73 12.95
C PHE A 630 3.36 34.93 12.44
N ASN A 631 3.30 34.71 11.12
CA ASN A 631 2.31 33.84 10.48
C ASN A 631 2.90 32.58 9.85
N VAL A 632 4.22 32.38 9.91
CA VAL A 632 4.89 31.15 9.48
C VAL A 632 5.88 30.69 10.54
N GLN A 633 5.87 29.41 10.90
CA GLN A 633 6.86 28.76 11.76
C GLN A 633 7.49 27.57 11.03
N ILE A 634 8.82 27.51 11.06
CA ILE A 634 9.60 26.41 10.50
C ILE A 634 9.86 25.37 11.60
N VAL A 635 9.53 24.12 11.31
CA VAL A 635 9.77 22.95 12.16
C VAL A 635 10.70 22.00 11.41
N ILE A 636 11.70 21.44 12.08
CA ILE A 636 12.67 20.50 11.49
C ILE A 636 12.67 19.25 12.36
N SER A 637 12.61 18.06 11.76
CA SER A 637 12.74 16.81 12.51
C SER A 637 13.59 15.77 11.78
N ASP A 638 14.07 14.78 12.53
CA ASP A 638 14.80 13.63 12.00
C ASP A 638 14.04 12.92 10.89
N GLY A 639 12.73 12.72 11.11
CA GLY A 639 11.95 11.77 10.34
C GLY A 639 12.56 10.37 10.36
N LEU A 640 12.40 9.61 9.27
CA LEU A 640 13.02 8.29 9.11
C LEU A 640 14.43 8.38 8.50
N ASN A 641 14.92 9.56 8.14
CA ASN A 641 16.22 9.74 7.50
C ASN A 641 16.89 11.04 7.97
N ALA A 642 17.46 11.02 9.19
CA ALA A 642 18.18 12.18 9.73
C ALA A 642 19.40 12.57 8.87
N LEU A 643 20.01 11.60 8.17
CA LEU A 643 21.14 11.86 7.26
C LEU A 643 20.76 12.79 6.11
N SER A 644 19.52 12.73 5.62
CA SER A 644 19.03 13.64 4.58
C SER A 644 19.01 15.10 5.03
N ILE A 645 18.75 15.34 6.32
CA ILE A 645 18.69 16.68 6.91
C ILE A 645 20.11 17.19 7.19
N MET A 646 20.99 16.32 7.70
CA MET A 646 22.37 16.66 8.06
C MET A 646 23.35 16.72 6.89
N GLN A 647 22.93 16.29 5.69
CA GLN A 647 23.80 16.23 4.53
C GLN A 647 24.21 17.65 4.07
N GLU A 648 25.50 17.80 3.76
CA GLU A 648 26.01 19.06 3.21
C GLU A 648 25.28 19.42 1.92
N GLY A 649 24.93 20.70 1.77
CA GLY A 649 24.18 21.20 0.63
C GLY A 649 22.69 20.86 0.65
N HIS A 650 22.12 20.36 1.76
CA HIS A 650 20.68 20.08 1.88
C HIS A 650 19.94 21.18 2.67
N LEU A 651 19.92 21.11 4.00
CA LEU A 651 19.07 21.99 4.83
C LEU A 651 19.46 23.47 4.72
N ASP A 652 20.75 23.80 4.73
CA ASP A 652 21.23 25.19 4.74
C ASP A 652 20.84 26.00 3.49
N PRO A 653 21.09 25.52 2.24
CA PRO A 653 20.64 26.24 1.05
C PRO A 653 19.11 26.31 0.97
N PHE A 654 18.40 25.25 1.40
CA PHE A 654 16.95 25.26 1.48
C PHE A 654 16.44 26.36 2.41
N LEU A 655 16.88 26.38 3.67
CA LEU A 655 16.43 27.34 4.69
C LEU A 655 16.74 28.79 4.30
N SER A 656 17.93 29.03 3.74
CA SER A 656 18.37 30.36 3.33
C SER A 656 17.46 30.93 2.25
N LEU A 657 17.21 30.15 1.18
CA LEU A 657 16.35 30.59 0.10
C LEU A 657 14.87 30.63 0.53
N LEU A 658 14.40 29.65 1.31
CA LEU A 658 13.03 29.62 1.82
C LEU A 658 12.69 30.90 2.59
N ARG A 659 13.58 31.34 3.50
CA ARG A 659 13.37 32.59 4.26
C ARG A 659 13.36 33.83 3.36
N GLN A 660 14.21 33.88 2.34
CA GLN A 660 14.23 34.97 1.36
C GLN A 660 12.92 35.02 0.55
N GLU A 661 12.46 33.88 0.04
CA GLU A 661 11.24 33.76 -0.76
C GLU A 661 9.99 34.06 0.09
N LEU A 662 9.92 33.55 1.33
CA LEU A 662 8.82 33.85 2.26
C LEU A 662 8.72 35.36 2.54
N LYS A 663 9.85 36.02 2.82
CA LYS A 663 9.90 37.46 3.04
C LYS A 663 9.44 38.23 1.79
N SER A 664 9.88 37.82 0.61
CA SER A 664 9.51 38.45 -0.67
C SER A 664 8.03 38.26 -0.98
N ALA A 665 7.45 37.13 -0.58
CA ALA A 665 6.03 36.82 -0.69
C ALA A 665 5.15 37.48 0.40
N GLY A 666 5.73 38.26 1.32
CA GLY A 666 5.00 38.99 2.37
C GLY A 666 4.65 38.18 3.62
N PHE A 667 5.24 36.99 3.79
CA PHE A 667 5.09 36.21 5.02
C PHE A 667 5.97 36.76 6.14
N SER A 668 5.45 36.71 7.37
CA SER A 668 6.20 37.01 8.59
C SER A 668 6.63 35.69 9.25
N THR A 669 7.83 35.25 8.91
CA THR A 669 8.41 34.00 9.40
C THR A 669 9.09 34.19 10.74
N ALA A 670 8.82 33.29 11.69
CA ALA A 670 9.49 33.26 12.97
C ALA A 670 11.01 33.17 12.83
N ASP A 671 11.74 33.94 13.64
CA ASP A 671 13.20 33.93 13.61
C ASP A 671 13.75 32.57 14.07
N ARG A 672 13.15 31.98 15.13
CA ARG A 672 13.59 30.69 15.65
C ARG A 672 13.08 29.52 14.82
N ASN A 673 13.93 28.51 14.65
CA ASN A 673 13.54 27.19 14.15
C ASN A 673 13.15 26.30 15.34
N ILE A 674 12.17 25.41 15.16
CA ILE A 674 11.86 24.37 16.15
C ILE A 674 12.46 23.07 15.65
N ILE A 675 13.33 22.44 16.43
CA ILE A 675 13.87 21.11 16.12
C ILE A 675 13.14 20.09 16.99
N VAL A 676 12.42 19.17 16.36
CA VAL A 676 11.71 18.07 17.02
C VAL A 676 12.54 16.81 16.89
N ARG A 677 13.13 16.36 18.01
CA ARG A 677 13.79 15.05 18.05
C ARG A 677 12.76 13.94 17.95
N SER A 678 13.00 12.97 17.07
CA SER A 678 12.07 11.85 16.83
C SER A 678 10.66 12.31 16.44
N GLY A 679 10.57 13.36 15.62
CA GLY A 679 9.31 13.95 15.18
C GLY A 679 8.74 13.32 13.91
N ARG A 680 7.51 12.79 13.98
CA ARG A 680 6.65 12.50 12.82
C ARG A 680 5.94 13.77 12.35
N VAL A 681 5.33 13.75 11.16
CA VAL A 681 4.66 14.92 10.58
C VAL A 681 3.65 15.55 11.54
N ARG A 682 2.84 14.73 12.23
CA ARG A 682 1.82 15.18 13.20
C ARG A 682 2.38 15.94 14.41
N ALA A 683 3.65 15.73 14.77
CA ALA A 683 4.29 16.58 15.79
C ALA A 683 4.32 18.05 15.34
N GLY A 684 4.49 18.30 14.05
CA GLY A 684 4.39 19.64 13.46
C GLY A 684 2.97 20.21 13.54
N TYR A 685 1.93 19.38 13.38
CA TYR A 685 0.54 19.83 13.56
C TYR A 685 0.30 20.23 15.02
N GLN A 686 0.75 19.42 15.98
CA GLN A 686 0.62 19.73 17.39
C GLN A 686 1.38 21.02 17.77
N VAL A 687 2.57 21.25 17.18
CA VAL A 687 3.27 22.54 17.30
C VAL A 687 2.37 23.69 16.80
N GLY A 688 1.72 23.54 15.65
CA GLY A 688 0.78 24.53 15.10
C GLY A 688 -0.44 24.77 16.00
N GLU A 689 -1.06 23.72 16.52
CA GLU A 689 -2.19 23.83 17.46
C GLU A 689 -1.81 24.63 18.72
N LEU A 690 -0.65 24.31 19.29
CA LEU A 690 -0.14 24.98 20.49
C LEU A 690 0.23 26.45 20.23
N LEU A 691 0.90 26.74 19.12
CA LEU A 691 1.39 28.09 18.78
C LEU A 691 0.28 29.01 18.26
N PHE A 692 -0.58 28.52 17.38
CA PHE A 692 -1.47 29.34 16.57
C PHE A 692 -2.95 29.18 16.90
N GLY A 693 -3.33 28.22 17.75
CA GLY A 693 -4.73 27.97 18.09
C GLY A 693 -5.44 29.19 18.69
N GLY A 694 -6.49 29.67 18.03
CA GLY A 694 -7.28 30.84 18.39
C GLY A 694 -6.76 32.18 17.85
N LEU A 695 -5.67 32.20 17.08
CA LEU A 695 -5.20 33.43 16.42
C LEU A 695 -6.01 33.73 15.15
N SER A 696 -6.04 34.99 14.72
CA SER A 696 -6.74 35.37 13.49
C SER A 696 -5.91 35.09 12.23
N GLY A 697 -6.59 34.62 11.18
CA GLY A 697 -6.04 34.45 9.84
C GLY A 697 -5.22 33.17 9.68
N ASN A 698 -4.82 32.88 8.44
CA ASN A 698 -4.03 31.69 8.12
C ASN A 698 -2.66 31.75 8.80
N ARG A 699 -2.27 30.66 9.45
CA ARG A 699 -0.96 30.49 10.09
C ARG A 699 -0.33 29.20 9.59
N ALA A 700 0.91 29.27 9.13
CA ALA A 700 1.57 28.17 8.47
C ALA A 700 2.59 27.47 9.38
N ILE A 701 2.55 26.14 9.38
CA ILE A 701 3.65 25.27 9.77
C ILE A 701 4.32 24.77 8.49
N LEU A 702 5.65 24.97 8.40
CA LEU A 702 6.51 24.38 7.39
C LEU A 702 7.38 23.33 8.08
N HIS A 703 6.98 22.06 7.99
CA HIS A 703 7.66 20.96 8.66
C HIS A 703 8.62 20.25 7.69
N ILE A 704 9.92 20.49 7.87
CA ILE A 704 11.02 19.88 7.15
C ILE A 704 11.39 18.57 7.86
N ILE A 705 11.31 17.44 7.17
CA ILE A 705 11.40 16.12 7.80
C ILE A 705 12.09 15.11 6.88
N GLY A 706 13.00 14.30 7.43
CA GLY A 706 13.66 13.23 6.68
C GLY A 706 12.68 12.14 6.22
N GLU A 707 12.71 11.80 4.93
CA GLU A 707 11.78 10.84 4.34
C GLU A 707 12.10 9.39 4.71
N ARG A 708 11.22 8.47 4.30
CA ARG A 708 11.55 7.03 4.29
C ARG A 708 12.70 6.82 3.28
N PRO A 709 13.88 6.30 3.70
CA PRO A 709 14.96 6.02 2.77
C PRO A 709 14.62 4.80 1.90
N GLY A 710 15.29 4.65 0.77
CA GLY A 710 15.15 3.48 -0.09
C GLY A 710 15.21 3.75 -1.59
N THR A 711 15.06 5.01 -2.00
CA THR A 711 15.06 5.43 -3.41
C THR A 711 16.47 5.56 -4.00
N GLY A 712 17.53 5.29 -3.23
CA GLY A 712 18.90 5.60 -3.58
C GLY A 712 19.31 7.05 -3.32
N HIS A 713 18.38 7.89 -2.87
CA HIS A 713 18.62 9.27 -2.49
C HIS A 713 18.36 9.47 -0.99
N ARG A 714 19.14 10.34 -0.35
CA ARG A 714 18.87 10.79 1.03
C ARG A 714 17.97 12.01 1.00
N THR A 715 16.67 11.79 0.92
CA THR A 715 15.67 12.83 0.70
C THR A 715 15.00 13.31 1.99
N PHE A 716 14.65 14.60 2.01
CA PHE A 716 13.73 15.18 2.98
C PHE A 716 12.52 15.79 2.28
N SER A 717 11.44 15.98 3.03
CA SER A 717 10.18 16.57 2.59
C SER A 717 9.88 17.86 3.36
N VAL A 718 8.98 18.66 2.81
CA VAL A 718 8.45 19.87 3.45
C VAL A 718 6.93 19.79 3.45
N TYR A 719 6.34 19.55 4.62
CA TYR A 719 4.89 19.57 4.83
C TYR A 719 4.43 20.99 5.13
N MET A 720 3.50 21.49 4.33
CA MET A 720 2.94 22.84 4.43
C MET A 720 1.49 22.75 4.90
N THR A 721 1.22 23.28 6.08
CA THR A 721 -0.12 23.27 6.69
C THR A 721 -0.47 24.69 7.09
N SER A 722 -1.49 25.30 6.45
CA SER A 722 -1.82 26.72 6.67
C SER A 722 -3.31 27.03 6.87
N PRO A 723 -4.02 26.37 7.79
CA PRO A 723 -5.38 26.77 8.13
C PRO A 723 -5.42 28.05 8.98
N ASP A 724 -6.63 28.59 9.14
CA ASP A 724 -6.94 29.67 10.08
C ASP A 724 -6.77 29.22 11.54
N GLY A 725 -6.42 30.16 12.43
CA GLY A 725 -6.17 29.85 13.83
C GLY A 725 -7.38 29.29 14.59
N SER A 726 -8.62 29.51 14.15
CA SER A 726 -9.80 28.85 14.72
C SER A 726 -9.81 27.34 14.47
N LEU A 727 -9.27 26.87 13.33
CA LEU A 727 -9.11 25.44 13.07
C LEU A 727 -7.89 24.89 13.83
N TRP A 728 -6.77 25.62 13.88
CA TRP A 728 -5.66 25.28 14.78
C TRP A 728 -6.09 25.16 16.25
N GLY A 729 -7.11 25.91 16.67
CA GLY A 729 -7.64 25.87 18.04
C GLY A 729 -8.47 24.62 18.35
N LYS A 730 -8.72 23.75 17.37
CA LYS A 730 -9.47 22.50 17.53
C LYS A 730 -8.50 21.33 17.46
N ALA A 731 -8.05 20.90 18.64
CA ALA A 731 -7.11 19.79 18.77
C ALA A 731 -7.56 18.56 17.95
N GLY A 732 -6.64 18.00 17.17
CA GLY A 732 -6.84 16.81 16.34
C GLY A 732 -7.66 17.01 15.07
N GLN A 733 -8.02 18.25 14.69
CA GLN A 733 -8.74 18.51 13.43
C GLN A 733 -7.84 18.91 12.26
N VAL A 734 -6.58 19.28 12.53
CA VAL A 734 -5.61 19.57 11.49
C VAL A 734 -4.83 18.30 11.18
N ASP A 735 -4.90 17.87 9.93
CA ASP A 735 -4.28 16.63 9.48
C ASP A 735 -3.79 16.73 8.02
N HIS A 736 -3.31 15.61 7.48
CA HIS A 736 -2.82 15.44 6.12
C HIS A 736 -3.83 15.89 5.05
N ASN A 737 -5.13 15.75 5.30
CA ASN A 737 -6.19 16.13 4.36
C ASN A 737 -6.20 17.62 3.95
N ILE A 738 -5.60 18.50 4.74
CA ILE A 738 -5.46 19.94 4.44
C ILE A 738 -3.99 20.38 4.30
N THR A 739 -3.08 19.43 4.25
CA THR A 739 -1.63 19.65 4.16
C THR A 739 -1.16 19.39 2.73
N ARG A 740 -0.20 20.19 2.26
CA ARG A 740 0.50 19.97 0.99
C ARG A 740 1.93 19.53 1.28
N VAL A 741 2.58 18.89 0.32
CA VAL A 741 3.97 18.45 0.47
C VAL A 741 4.80 18.80 -0.75
N VAL A 742 6.06 19.18 -0.52
CA VAL A 742 7.15 19.09 -1.50
C VAL A 742 8.07 17.96 -1.02
N SER A 743 8.21 16.91 -1.81
CA SER A 743 8.96 15.70 -1.47
C SER A 743 10.15 15.46 -2.39
N GLY A 744 11.00 14.50 -2.04
CA GLY A 744 12.18 14.09 -2.81
C GLY A 744 13.32 15.12 -2.79
N VAL A 745 13.37 15.98 -1.77
CA VAL A 745 14.37 17.07 -1.73
C VAL A 745 15.74 16.51 -1.38
N ALA A 746 16.67 16.59 -2.33
CA ALA A 746 18.07 16.19 -2.18
C ALA A 746 18.95 16.86 -3.23
N ALA A 747 20.26 16.97 -2.97
CA ALA A 747 21.22 17.47 -3.96
C ALA A 747 21.28 16.61 -5.24
N THR A 748 20.84 15.36 -5.16
CA THR A 748 20.85 14.36 -6.26
C THR A 748 19.46 14.10 -6.86
N ALA A 749 18.41 14.77 -6.39
CA ALA A 749 17.03 14.64 -6.89
C ALA A 749 16.39 16.04 -7.05
N LEU A 750 15.32 16.36 -6.33
CA LEU A 750 14.76 17.72 -6.33
C LEU A 750 15.69 18.65 -5.55
N LYS A 751 16.35 19.56 -6.26
CA LYS A 751 17.34 20.47 -5.65
C LYS A 751 16.71 21.31 -4.53
N PRO A 752 17.38 21.45 -3.37
CA PRO A 752 16.93 22.24 -2.23
C PRO A 752 16.42 23.65 -2.59
N GLU A 753 17.09 24.35 -3.49
CA GLU A 753 16.70 25.71 -3.88
C GLU A 753 15.41 25.73 -4.72
N THR A 754 15.21 24.74 -5.58
CA THR A 754 13.97 24.59 -6.34
C THR A 754 12.81 24.27 -5.38
N ALA A 755 13.03 23.32 -4.47
CA ALA A 755 12.06 22.94 -3.45
C ALA A 755 11.63 24.12 -2.56
N ALA A 756 12.56 25.01 -2.21
CA ALA A 756 12.24 26.21 -1.41
C ALA A 756 11.30 27.17 -2.15
N ARG A 757 11.52 27.38 -3.46
CA ARG A 757 10.62 28.21 -4.28
C ARG A 757 9.25 27.58 -4.45
N ASP A 758 9.21 26.27 -4.71
CA ASP A 758 7.96 25.52 -4.83
C ASP A 758 7.16 25.53 -3.53
N THR A 759 7.84 25.42 -2.38
CA THR A 759 7.22 25.52 -1.06
C THR A 759 6.48 26.86 -0.90
N VAL A 760 7.13 27.99 -1.23
CA VAL A 760 6.49 29.31 -1.11
C VAL A 760 5.36 29.49 -2.12
N ARG A 761 5.56 29.05 -3.37
CA ARG A 761 4.53 29.09 -4.41
C ARG A 761 3.27 28.32 -3.99
N ILE A 762 3.43 27.09 -3.47
CA ILE A 762 2.33 26.26 -3.00
C ILE A 762 1.66 26.92 -1.78
N LEU A 763 2.44 27.43 -0.83
CA LEU A 763 1.90 28.12 0.34
C LEU A 763 1.06 29.36 -0.04
N GLN A 764 1.50 30.15 -1.04
CA GLN A 764 0.70 31.27 -1.56
C GLN A 764 -0.62 30.79 -2.17
N GLN A 765 -0.60 29.68 -2.92
CA GLN A 765 -1.81 29.10 -3.50
C GLN A 765 -2.79 28.62 -2.41
N MET A 766 -2.27 28.05 -1.31
CA MET A 766 -3.08 27.63 -0.17
C MET A 766 -3.77 28.81 0.54
N ASN A 767 -3.12 29.98 0.57
CA ASN A 767 -3.63 31.17 1.25
C ASN A 767 -4.40 32.15 0.34
N ALA A 768 -4.49 31.85 -0.96
CA ALA A 768 -5.22 32.68 -1.93
C ALA A 768 -6.72 32.33 -2.04
N GLY A 769 -7.17 31.26 -1.39
CA GLY A 769 -8.58 30.86 -1.28
C GLY A 769 -9.11 31.09 0.13
#